data_AF-A0A1U7ITC3-F1
#
_entry.id   AF-A0A1U7ITC3-F1
#
_cell.length_a   1.000
_cell.length_b   1.000
_cell.length_c   1.000
_cell.angle_alpha   90.00
_cell.angle_beta   90.00
_cell.angle_gamma   90.00
#
_symmetry.space_group_name_H-M   'P 1'
#
loop_
_entity.id
_entity.type
_entity.pdbx_description
1 polymer ?
#
loop_
_entity_poly.entity_id
_entity_poly.type
_entity_poly.pdbx_seq_one_letter_code
_entity_poly.pdbx_strand_id
1 'polypeptide(L)'
;MNDTTTQDYPNVTLPDLVEIQRSSFRWFLEEGLIEELNSFSPITDYTGKLELHFLGKDYKLKRPKYDVDEAKRRDSTYAVQMYVPTRLLNKETGKIKEQEVFIGDLPLMTDRGTFIINGAERVIVNQIVRSPGVYYKAETDKNGRRTYSASLIPNRGAWLKFETDKNDLVWVRIDKTRKLSAQVLLKSLGLADNEIFDALRHPEYFQKTLEKEGNPSEEEALMELYRKLRPGEPPTVSGGQQLLDSRFFDPKRYDLGRVGRYKLNRKLRLSVPDTVRVLTPQDILASIDYLINLEFDIGSTDDIDHLGNRRVRSVGELLQNQVRVGLNRLERIIRERMTVSDAEVLTPASLVNPKPLVAAIKEFFGSSQLSQFMDQTNPLAELTHKRRLSALGPGGLTRERAGFAVRDIHPSHYGRVCPIETPEGPNAGLISSLATHARVNQYGFLETPFWRVENSIVQSHLPPAYMTADEEDDKRVAPGDIPIDENGKILGDTVPVRYRQEFTTTTPDQVDYVAVSPVQIISVATSLIPFLEHDDANRALMGSNMQRQAVPLLRPERPLVGTGLEAQAARDSGMVIVSRTDGEVTYVDAERIRVRPTSIKTADGKEEQPKEIEYVLQKYQRSNQDTCLNQRPIVRVGDKVQAGQVMADGSATEGGELALGHNILVAYMPWEGYNYEDAILICERLVYQDIYTSIHVEKFEIEARQTKLGPEEITREIPNVGEDALRQLDETGIIRIGAWVESGDILVGKVTPKGESDQPPEEKLLRAIFGEKARDVRDNSLRVPNGEKGRVVDVRVFTREQGDELPPGANMVVRVYVAQKRKIQVGDKMAGRHGNKGIISRILPLEDMPYLPDGTPVDIVLNPLGVPSRMNVGQVFECLLSWAGENLGYRFKVVPFDERYGQEASRATVHGKLDQARDETGKEWLFRPEHPGKIVVYDGRTGEPFDRPVTVGKAYMLKLVHLVDDKIHARSTGPYSLVTQQPLGGKAQQGGQRFGEMEVWALEAFGAAYTLQELLTVKSDDMQGRNEALNAIVKGKAIPRPGTPESFKVLMRELQSLGLDIAVHKVETQEDGSTRDVEVDLMADVGGRRTPSKPTYESLTREDLVEEEE
;
A
#
# COMPACT_ATOMS: atom_id res chain seq x y z
N MET A 1 22.23 33.87 -24.75
CA MET A 1 21.83 34.93 -25.70
C MET A 1 20.40 34.63 -26.12
N ASN A 2 19.59 35.66 -26.22
CA ASN A 2 18.12 35.64 -26.20
C ASN A 2 17.52 34.83 -27.37
N ASP A 3 16.75 33.80 -27.04
CA ASP A 3 15.70 33.29 -27.91
C ASP A 3 14.37 33.37 -27.16
N THR A 4 13.53 34.28 -27.65
CA THR A 4 12.19 34.60 -27.17
C THR A 4 11.20 33.56 -27.70
N THR A 5 10.76 32.62 -26.87
CA THR A 5 9.47 31.88 -27.00
C THR A 5 9.15 30.97 -25.80
N THR A 6 9.66 31.24 -24.60
CA THR A 6 9.11 30.62 -23.39
C THR A 6 7.98 31.49 -22.86
N GLN A 7 6.73 31.14 -23.20
CA GLN A 7 5.56 31.64 -22.48
C GLN A 7 5.67 31.18 -21.02
N ASP A 8 6.15 32.06 -20.14
CA ASP A 8 6.19 31.84 -18.70
C ASP A 8 4.76 31.89 -18.16
N TYR A 9 4.20 30.74 -17.85
CA TYR A 9 2.91 30.65 -17.14
C TYR A 9 3.01 31.33 -15.77
N PRO A 10 1.92 31.96 -15.28
CA PRO A 10 1.81 32.29 -13.87
C PRO A 10 1.81 30.96 -13.09
N ASN A 11 3.01 30.58 -12.60
CA ASN A 11 3.26 29.33 -11.90
C ASN A 11 2.39 29.28 -10.63
N VAL A 12 1.25 28.58 -10.68
CA VAL A 12 0.73 27.97 -9.45
C VAL A 12 1.71 26.89 -9.09
N THR A 13 2.57 27.22 -8.13
CA THR A 13 3.44 26.24 -7.47
C THR A 13 2.55 25.13 -6.95
N LEU A 14 2.82 23.89 -7.37
CA LEU A 14 2.16 22.71 -6.82
C LEU A 14 2.21 22.74 -5.29
N PRO A 15 1.15 22.30 -4.61
CA PRO A 15 1.15 22.24 -3.16
C PRO A 15 2.21 21.26 -2.66
N ASP A 16 2.57 21.38 -1.38
CA ASP A 16 3.39 20.39 -0.69
C ASP A 16 2.71 19.02 -0.77
N LEU A 17 3.35 18.08 -1.48
CA LEU A 17 2.75 16.79 -1.80
C LEU A 17 2.57 15.90 -0.57
N VAL A 18 3.20 16.20 0.58
CA VAL A 18 3.06 15.46 1.84
C VAL A 18 2.16 16.19 2.85
N GLU A 19 1.61 17.36 2.50
CA GLU A 19 0.79 18.20 3.39
C GLU A 19 -0.36 17.41 4.01
N ILE A 20 -1.04 16.53 3.27
CA ILE A 20 -2.18 15.74 3.76
C ILE A 20 -1.87 14.93 5.03
N GLN A 21 -0.66 14.37 5.14
CA GLN A 21 -0.25 13.58 6.31
C GLN A 21 0.08 14.52 7.48
N ARG A 22 0.88 15.56 7.22
CA ARG A 22 1.38 16.49 8.25
C ARG A 22 0.27 17.35 8.84
N SER A 23 -0.54 17.96 7.98
CA SER A 23 -1.66 18.82 8.40
C SER A 23 -2.68 18.04 9.23
N SER A 24 -3.01 16.81 8.83
CA SER A 24 -3.96 15.96 9.55
C SER A 24 -3.43 15.52 10.92
N PHE A 25 -2.16 15.13 11.02
CA PHE A 25 -1.57 14.75 12.29
C PHE A 25 -1.39 15.95 13.23
N ARG A 26 -1.01 17.11 12.69
CA ARG A 26 -0.95 18.36 13.43
C ARG A 26 -2.31 18.74 14.00
N TRP A 27 -3.37 18.70 13.19
CA TRP A 27 -4.74 18.93 13.63
C TRP A 27 -5.16 17.96 14.75
N PHE A 28 -4.75 16.68 14.68
CA PHE A 28 -5.02 15.72 15.74
C PHE A 28 -4.38 16.12 17.08
N LEU A 29 -3.15 16.64 17.07
CA LEU A 29 -2.49 17.12 18.29
C LEU A 29 -3.11 18.43 18.80
N GLU A 30 -3.37 19.39 17.92
CA GLU A 30 -3.85 20.72 18.31
C GLU A 30 -5.33 20.74 18.72
N GLU A 31 -6.19 19.95 18.07
CA GLU A 31 -7.64 19.97 18.29
C GLU A 31 -8.24 18.59 18.58
N GLY A 32 -7.91 17.58 17.77
CA GLY A 32 -8.60 16.29 17.78
C GLY A 32 -8.49 15.53 19.11
N LEU A 33 -7.28 15.45 19.67
CA LEU A 33 -7.01 14.81 20.96
C LEU A 33 -7.70 15.55 22.11
N ILE A 34 -7.71 16.89 22.05
CA ILE A 34 -8.37 17.74 23.05
C ILE A 34 -9.90 17.53 23.01
N GLU A 35 -10.48 17.46 21.81
CA GLU A 35 -11.91 17.18 21.62
C GLU A 35 -12.28 15.83 22.24
N GLU A 36 -11.47 14.79 22.02
CA GLU A 36 -11.71 13.49 22.63
C GLU A 36 -11.62 13.58 24.16
N LEU A 37 -10.51 14.07 24.72
CA LEU A 37 -10.33 14.16 26.18
C LEU A 37 -11.46 14.94 26.87
N ASN A 38 -11.93 16.03 26.25
CA ASN A 38 -13.06 16.80 26.78
C ASN A 38 -14.40 16.07 26.64
N SER A 39 -14.63 15.31 25.57
CA SER A 39 -15.88 14.56 25.36
C SER A 39 -16.11 13.47 26.41
N PHE A 40 -15.02 12.94 26.99
CA PHE A 40 -15.07 11.92 28.05
C PHE A 40 -15.18 12.51 29.46
N SER A 41 -14.94 13.81 29.64
CA SER A 41 -14.99 14.50 30.92
C SER A 41 -16.33 15.21 31.11
N PRO A 42 -17.02 15.12 32.26
CA PRO A 42 -16.63 14.40 33.47
C PRO A 42 -17.03 12.91 33.48
N ILE A 43 -16.24 12.11 34.19
CA ILE A 43 -16.56 10.72 34.52
C ILE A 43 -17.13 10.67 35.94
N THR A 44 -18.41 10.32 36.05
CA THR A 44 -19.12 10.13 37.33
C THR A 44 -19.16 8.66 37.71
N ASP A 45 -19.07 8.36 39.01
CA ASP A 45 -19.36 7.03 39.54
C ASP A 45 -20.87 6.71 39.47
N TYR A 46 -21.27 5.46 39.75
CA TYR A 46 -22.68 5.05 39.72
C TYR A 46 -23.54 5.73 40.79
N THR A 47 -22.93 6.22 41.89
CA THR A 47 -23.65 6.91 42.97
C THR A 47 -23.65 8.44 42.79
N GLY A 48 -22.87 8.97 41.84
CA GLY A 48 -22.78 10.40 41.54
C GLY A 48 -21.99 11.23 42.55
N LYS A 49 -21.28 10.59 43.49
CA LYS A 49 -20.50 11.22 44.58
C LYS A 49 -19.11 11.68 44.15
N LEU A 50 -18.48 10.95 43.22
CA LEU A 50 -17.12 11.21 42.74
C LEU A 50 -17.15 11.59 41.27
N GLU A 51 -16.38 12.63 40.93
CA GLU A 51 -16.20 13.07 39.55
C GLU A 51 -14.72 13.19 39.21
N LEU A 52 -14.32 12.54 38.12
CA LEU A 52 -13.00 12.72 37.53
C LEU A 52 -13.10 13.61 36.30
N HIS A 53 -12.27 14.65 36.25
CA HIS A 53 -12.18 15.62 35.16
C HIS A 53 -10.80 15.54 34.50
N PHE A 54 -10.77 15.38 33.18
CA PHE A 54 -9.53 15.51 32.40
C PHE A 54 -9.41 16.94 31.86
N LEU A 55 -8.31 17.62 32.16
CA LEU A 55 -8.03 18.96 31.64
C LEU A 55 -7.29 18.82 30.30
N GLY A 56 -8.05 18.46 29.25
CA GLY A 56 -7.50 18.12 27.94
C GLY A 56 -6.71 19.24 27.27
N LYS A 57 -7.00 20.51 27.56
CA LYS A 57 -6.28 21.66 26.98
C LYS A 57 -4.84 21.80 27.47
N ASP A 58 -4.56 21.30 28.68
CA ASP A 58 -3.28 21.47 29.36
C ASP A 58 -2.42 20.19 29.28
N TYR A 59 -2.71 19.30 28.33
CA TYR A 59 -1.93 18.09 28.13
C TYR A 59 -0.49 18.42 27.72
N LYS A 60 0.46 17.59 28.19
CA LYS A 60 1.89 17.78 27.94
C LYS A 60 2.49 16.55 27.27
N LEU A 61 3.28 16.79 26.25
CA LEU A 61 4.07 15.80 25.54
C LEU A 61 5.54 15.94 25.96
N LYS A 62 6.14 14.86 26.48
CA LYS A 62 7.56 14.84 26.84
C LYS A 62 8.43 14.72 25.58
N ARG A 63 9.72 15.03 25.64
CA ARG A 63 10.60 14.70 24.51
C ARG A 63 10.68 13.17 24.33
N PRO A 64 10.69 12.66 23.08
CA PRO A 64 10.94 11.24 22.80
C PRO A 64 12.23 10.75 23.46
N LYS A 65 12.27 9.46 23.81
CA LYS A 65 13.45 8.83 24.42
C LYS A 65 14.63 8.72 23.43
N TYR A 66 14.32 8.49 22.17
CA TYR A 66 15.26 8.26 21.08
C TYR A 66 14.90 9.14 19.89
N ASP A 67 15.92 9.53 19.12
CA ASP A 67 15.71 10.16 17.81
C ASP A 67 15.28 9.12 16.76
N VAL A 68 14.83 9.59 15.60
CA VAL A 68 14.32 8.77 14.48
C VAL A 68 15.32 7.69 14.08
N ASP A 69 16.59 8.04 13.86
CA ASP A 69 17.61 7.09 13.44
C ASP A 69 17.99 6.10 14.55
N GLU A 70 17.99 6.55 15.81
CA GLU A 70 18.27 5.68 16.94
C GLU A 70 17.13 4.68 17.19
N ALA A 71 15.87 5.12 17.01
CA ALA A 71 14.71 4.25 17.09
C ALA A 71 14.75 3.14 16.01
N LYS A 72 15.11 3.50 14.77
CA LYS A 72 15.37 2.52 13.69
C LYS A 72 16.53 1.58 14.02
N ARG A 73 17.60 2.08 14.66
CA ARG A 73 18.76 1.24 14.99
C ARG A 73 18.47 0.22 16.08
N ARG A 74 17.69 0.60 17.10
CA ARG A 74 17.33 -0.23 18.25
C ARG A 74 16.05 -1.05 18.07
N ASP A 75 15.44 -1.03 16.89
CA ASP A 75 14.10 -1.57 16.64
C ASP A 75 13.03 -1.12 17.63
N SER A 76 13.15 0.11 18.13
CA SER A 76 12.17 0.70 19.05
C SER A 76 11.12 1.53 18.28
N THR A 77 10.07 1.91 18.97
CA THR A 77 9.02 2.78 18.42
C THR A 77 9.38 4.24 18.70
N TYR A 78 9.33 5.10 17.68
CA TYR A 78 9.50 6.55 17.87
C TYR A 78 8.22 7.12 18.48
N ALA A 79 8.20 7.29 19.80
CA ALA A 79 7.02 7.64 20.57
C ALA A 79 7.33 8.70 21.63
N VAL A 80 6.27 9.41 22.03
CA VAL A 80 6.27 10.43 23.07
C VAL A 80 5.36 10.02 24.22
N GLN A 81 5.81 10.27 25.46
CA GLN A 81 5.00 10.10 26.66
C GLN A 81 4.00 11.25 26.81
N MET A 82 2.72 10.91 26.97
CA MET A 82 1.63 11.86 27.13
C MET A 82 1.15 11.93 28.59
N TYR A 83 1.14 13.15 29.13
CA TYR A 83 0.66 13.47 30.47
C TYR A 83 -0.54 14.41 30.38
N VAL A 84 -1.58 14.15 31.18
CA VAL A 84 -2.78 14.98 31.24
C VAL A 84 -3.06 15.39 32.69
N PRO A 85 -3.18 16.69 32.98
CA PRO A 85 -3.64 17.15 34.29
C PRO A 85 -5.06 16.65 34.54
N THR A 86 -5.24 15.92 35.65
CA THR A 86 -6.49 15.26 36.00
C THR A 86 -6.93 15.68 37.38
N ARG A 87 -8.21 16.03 37.52
CA ARG A 87 -8.82 16.54 38.74
C ARG A 87 -9.88 15.56 39.25
N LEU A 88 -9.73 15.09 40.47
CA LEU A 88 -10.74 14.29 41.18
C LEU A 88 -11.49 15.17 42.17
N LEU A 89 -12.80 15.31 41.98
CA LEU A 89 -13.73 16.04 42.84
C LEU A 89 -14.57 15.05 43.62
N ASN A 90 -14.59 15.19 44.94
CA ASN A 90 -15.57 14.51 45.80
C ASN A 90 -16.68 15.50 46.15
N LYS A 91 -17.91 15.26 45.67
CA LYS A 91 -19.04 16.16 45.88
C LYS A 91 -19.53 16.22 47.32
N GLU A 92 -19.31 15.17 48.12
CA GLU A 92 -19.74 15.14 49.52
C GLU A 92 -18.81 15.98 50.41
N THR A 93 -17.50 15.97 50.14
CA THR A 93 -16.50 16.68 50.95
C THR A 93 -16.03 18.01 50.35
N GLY A 94 -16.33 18.26 49.07
CA GLY A 94 -15.80 19.40 48.31
C GLY A 94 -14.29 19.35 48.06
N LYS A 95 -13.60 18.27 48.44
CA LYS A 95 -12.15 18.15 48.27
C LYS A 95 -11.81 17.91 46.79
N ILE A 96 -10.86 18.71 46.29
CA ILE A 96 -10.32 18.61 44.94
C ILE A 96 -8.87 18.11 45.02
N LYS A 97 -8.57 17.01 44.35
CA LYS A 97 -7.21 16.49 44.18
C LYS A 97 -6.82 16.60 42.71
N GLU A 98 -5.80 17.39 42.40
CA GLU A 98 -5.31 17.59 41.04
C GLU A 98 -3.88 17.03 40.89
N GLN A 99 -3.65 16.27 39.83
CA GLN A 99 -2.36 15.64 39.57
C GLN A 99 -2.12 15.48 38.07
N GLU A 100 -0.87 15.62 37.62
CA GLU A 100 -0.47 15.23 36.26
C GLU A 100 -0.36 13.72 36.17
N VAL A 101 -1.14 13.11 35.28
CA VAL A 101 -1.23 11.65 35.14
C VAL A 101 -0.72 11.22 33.78
N PHE A 102 0.13 10.18 33.76
CA PHE A 102 0.56 9.54 32.53
C PHE A 102 -0.59 8.71 31.94
N ILE A 103 -1.00 9.04 30.70
CA ILE A 103 -2.12 8.39 30.03
C ILE A 103 -1.67 7.38 28.96
N GLY A 104 -0.46 7.53 28.41
CA GLY A 104 0.12 6.55 27.50
C GLY A 104 1.24 7.08 26.63
N ASP A 105 1.84 6.18 25.83
CA ASP A 105 2.80 6.52 24.79
C ASP A 105 2.09 6.69 23.44
N LEU A 106 2.35 7.81 22.77
CA LEU A 106 1.81 8.12 21.44
C LEU A 106 2.95 8.07 20.41
N PRO A 107 2.86 7.21 19.38
CA PRO A 107 3.80 7.26 18.25
C PRO A 107 3.77 8.62 17.56
N LEU A 108 4.95 9.22 17.36
CA LEU A 108 5.08 10.55 16.77
C LEU A 108 5.38 10.41 15.26
N MET A 109 4.76 11.27 14.45
CA MET A 109 5.04 11.35 13.03
C MET A 109 6.41 12.02 12.79
N THR A 110 7.20 11.48 11.86
CA THR A 110 8.46 12.08 11.41
C THR A 110 8.23 13.27 10.49
N ASP A 111 9.25 14.10 10.26
CA ASP A 111 9.18 15.22 9.30
C ASP A 111 8.81 14.77 7.87
N ARG A 112 9.05 13.49 7.55
CA ARG A 112 8.77 12.85 6.25
C ARG A 112 7.32 12.40 6.11
N GLY A 113 6.49 12.52 7.15
CA GLY A 113 5.10 12.05 7.13
C GLY A 113 4.93 10.54 7.35
N THR A 114 5.87 9.91 8.06
CA THR A 114 5.87 8.46 8.37
C THR A 114 5.94 8.20 9.88
N PHE A 115 5.75 6.96 10.31
CA PHE A 115 5.89 6.53 11.70
C PHE A 115 6.94 5.42 11.81
N ILE A 116 7.71 5.37 12.90
CA ILE A 116 8.61 4.26 13.18
C ILE A 116 8.00 3.39 14.27
N ILE A 117 7.63 2.16 13.90
CA ILE A 117 7.03 1.18 14.79
C ILE A 117 7.93 -0.06 14.81
N ASN A 118 8.49 -0.37 15.97
CA ASN A 118 9.44 -1.49 16.16
C ASN A 118 10.59 -1.47 15.13
N GLY A 119 11.23 -0.32 14.93
CA GLY A 119 12.31 -0.13 13.95
C GLY A 119 11.89 0.01 12.50
N ALA A 120 10.67 -0.43 12.14
CA ALA A 120 10.18 -0.39 10.78
C ALA A 120 9.44 0.92 10.48
N GLU A 121 9.71 1.51 9.32
CA GLU A 121 8.99 2.69 8.85
C GLU A 121 7.64 2.29 8.27
N ARG A 122 6.57 2.93 8.76
CA ARG A 122 5.17 2.69 8.40
C ARG A 122 4.50 3.97 7.93
N VAL A 123 3.47 3.81 7.10
CA VAL A 123 2.60 4.89 6.63
C VAL A 123 1.15 4.54 6.91
N ILE A 124 0.38 5.54 7.35
CA ILE A 124 -1.06 5.39 7.51
C ILE A 124 -1.73 5.86 6.23
N VAL A 125 -2.32 4.92 5.51
CA VAL A 125 -3.03 5.19 4.25
C VAL A 125 -4.35 5.89 4.54
N ASN A 126 -4.64 6.94 3.78
CA ASN A 126 -5.89 7.70 3.91
C ASN A 126 -7.07 6.84 3.45
N GLN A 127 -8.16 6.85 4.20
CA GLN A 127 -9.31 6.00 3.93
C GLN A 127 -10.45 6.81 3.29
N ILE A 128 -11.00 6.37 2.16
CA ILE A 128 -12.22 6.94 1.59
C ILE A 128 -13.44 6.17 2.10
N VAL A 129 -14.35 6.87 2.76
CA VAL A 129 -15.58 6.30 3.35
C VAL A 129 -16.79 7.13 2.95
N ARG A 130 -17.98 6.54 3.09
CA ARG A 130 -19.22 7.30 2.92
C ARG A 130 -19.33 8.37 4.00
N SER A 131 -19.67 9.58 3.60
CA SER A 131 -19.88 10.67 4.56
C SER A 131 -21.14 10.39 5.41
N PRO A 132 -21.18 10.82 6.68
CA PRO A 132 -22.43 10.78 7.46
C PRO A 132 -23.49 11.69 6.84
N GLY A 133 -24.75 11.27 6.84
CA GLY A 133 -25.86 12.00 6.24
C GLY A 133 -27.03 11.11 5.83
N VAL A 134 -28.01 11.70 5.16
CA VAL A 134 -29.16 10.99 4.58
C VAL A 134 -28.96 10.81 3.07
N TYR A 135 -29.24 9.60 2.57
CA TYR A 135 -29.06 9.22 1.17
C TYR A 135 -30.32 8.63 0.59
N TYR A 136 -30.78 9.16 -0.53
CA TYR A 136 -31.97 8.68 -1.23
C TYR A 136 -31.60 7.87 -2.46
N LYS A 137 -32.16 6.67 -2.58
CA LYS A 137 -31.94 5.75 -3.70
C LYS A 137 -33.27 5.31 -4.30
N ALA A 138 -33.36 5.32 -5.62
CA ALA A 138 -34.43 4.67 -6.37
C ALA A 138 -34.02 3.23 -6.74
N GLU A 139 -34.94 2.28 -6.54
CA GLU A 139 -34.82 0.91 -7.02
C GLU A 139 -35.99 0.63 -7.96
N THR A 140 -35.71 0.06 -9.13
CA THR A 140 -36.75 -0.34 -10.08
C THR A 140 -36.92 -1.83 -9.98
N ASP A 141 -38.14 -2.28 -9.66
CA ASP A 141 -38.45 -3.70 -9.59
C ASP A 141 -38.53 -4.31 -11.00
N LYS A 142 -38.55 -5.64 -11.11
CA LYS A 142 -38.68 -6.37 -12.39
C LYS A 142 -39.92 -5.98 -13.20
N ASN A 143 -40.94 -5.45 -12.54
CA ASN A 143 -42.20 -5.00 -13.14
C ASN A 143 -42.17 -3.51 -13.56
N GLY A 144 -41.03 -2.83 -13.47
CA GLY A 144 -40.86 -1.43 -13.89
C GLY A 144 -41.38 -0.38 -12.90
N ARG A 145 -41.94 -0.77 -11.75
CA ARG A 145 -42.34 0.17 -10.69
C ARG A 145 -41.11 0.62 -9.90
N ARG A 146 -41.01 1.93 -9.68
CA ARG A 146 -39.98 2.56 -8.85
C ARG A 146 -40.40 2.48 -7.39
N THR A 147 -39.46 2.15 -6.52
CA THR A 147 -39.59 2.29 -5.06
C THR A 147 -38.39 3.06 -4.56
N TYR A 148 -38.59 3.91 -3.55
CA TYR A 148 -37.53 4.74 -3.01
C TYR A 148 -37.14 4.26 -1.62
N SER A 149 -35.87 4.46 -1.29
CA SER A 149 -35.37 4.23 0.06
C SER A 149 -34.46 5.38 0.49
N ALA A 150 -34.56 5.75 1.76
CA ALA A 150 -33.66 6.71 2.39
C ALA A 150 -32.83 6.02 3.47
N SER A 151 -31.51 6.19 3.45
CA SER A 151 -30.61 5.64 4.47
C SER A 151 -29.92 6.78 5.20
N LEU A 152 -30.22 6.94 6.50
CA LEU A 152 -29.55 7.87 7.38
C LEU A 152 -28.41 7.16 8.10
N ILE A 153 -27.18 7.57 7.75
CA ILE A 153 -25.93 7.00 8.20
C ILE A 153 -25.26 7.99 9.17
N PRO A 154 -25.15 7.68 10.47
CA PRO A 154 -24.41 8.53 11.40
C PRO A 154 -22.90 8.34 11.28
N ASN A 155 -22.13 9.25 11.88
CA ASN A 155 -20.71 9.02 12.11
C ASN A 155 -20.49 7.88 13.12
N ARG A 156 -21.35 7.83 14.15
CA ARG A 156 -21.41 6.78 15.16
C ARG A 156 -22.85 6.60 15.64
N GLY A 157 -23.29 5.35 15.78
CA GLY A 157 -24.60 5.02 16.32
C GLY A 157 -25.41 4.11 15.41
N ALA A 158 -26.70 4.01 15.69
CA ALA A 158 -27.62 3.15 14.95
C ALA A 158 -27.97 3.72 13.56
N TRP A 159 -28.11 2.85 12.56
CA TRP A 159 -28.54 3.27 11.23
C TRP A 159 -30.07 3.35 11.18
N LEU A 160 -30.60 4.31 10.43
CA LEU A 160 -32.03 4.44 10.21
C LEU A 160 -32.32 4.36 8.72
N LYS A 161 -33.12 3.38 8.30
CA LYS A 161 -33.50 3.21 6.89
C LYS A 161 -35.01 3.34 6.73
N PHE A 162 -35.42 4.19 5.81
CA PHE A 162 -36.80 4.38 5.38
C PHE A 162 -36.98 3.75 4.00
N GLU A 163 -38.12 3.11 3.74
CA GLU A 163 -38.42 2.50 2.45
C GLU A 163 -39.92 2.62 2.12
N THR A 164 -40.24 2.98 0.88
CA THR A 164 -41.60 2.91 0.34
C THR A 164 -41.85 1.52 -0.23
N ASP A 165 -42.98 0.91 0.12
CA ASP A 165 -43.41 -0.38 -0.40
C ASP A 165 -44.36 -0.23 -1.59
N LYS A 166 -44.63 -1.33 -2.30
CA LYS A 166 -45.56 -1.41 -3.46
C LYS A 166 -46.98 -0.94 -3.16
N ASN A 167 -47.36 -0.89 -1.89
CA ASN A 167 -48.67 -0.46 -1.43
C ASN A 167 -48.69 1.02 -0.99
N ASP A 168 -47.66 1.79 -1.36
CA ASP A 168 -47.47 3.20 -0.97
C ASP A 168 -47.43 3.39 0.56
N LEU A 169 -46.90 2.38 1.26
CA LEU A 169 -46.70 2.40 2.71
C LEU A 169 -45.24 2.73 3.03
N VAL A 170 -45.02 3.55 4.06
CA VAL A 170 -43.69 3.94 4.50
C VAL A 170 -43.26 3.08 5.68
N TRP A 171 -42.15 2.38 5.51
CA TRP A 171 -41.56 1.52 6.52
C TRP A 171 -40.24 2.09 7.02
N VAL A 172 -39.93 1.79 8.28
CA VAL A 172 -38.69 2.12 8.96
C VAL A 172 -37.99 0.85 9.42
N ARG A 173 -36.67 0.87 9.33
CA ARG A 173 -35.78 -0.12 9.93
C ARG A 173 -34.71 0.58 10.75
N ILE A 174 -34.60 0.18 12.01
CA ILE A 174 -33.53 0.61 12.91
C ILE A 174 -32.45 -0.48 12.89
N ASP A 175 -31.23 -0.15 12.50
CA ASP A 175 -30.14 -1.10 12.23
C ASP A 175 -30.57 -2.23 11.27
N LYS A 176 -30.36 -3.49 11.67
CA LYS A 176 -30.71 -4.70 10.92
C LYS A 176 -31.94 -5.41 11.52
N THR A 177 -32.79 -4.67 12.22
CA THR A 177 -33.99 -5.22 12.86
C THR A 177 -35.15 -5.38 11.87
N ARG A 178 -36.30 -5.86 12.34
CA ARG A 178 -37.50 -6.05 11.50
C ARG A 178 -38.10 -4.69 11.10
N LYS A 179 -38.87 -4.69 10.00
CA LYS A 179 -39.61 -3.50 9.56
C LYS A 179 -40.64 -3.07 10.63
N LEU A 180 -40.71 -1.76 10.83
CA LEU A 180 -41.65 -1.03 11.67
C LEU A 180 -42.39 -0.04 10.78
N SER A 181 -43.67 0.23 11.05
CA SER A 181 -44.37 1.32 10.35
C SER A 181 -43.71 2.66 10.73
N ALA A 182 -43.57 3.58 9.77
CA ALA A 182 -43.03 4.91 10.04
C ALA A 182 -43.85 5.68 11.07
N GLN A 183 -45.16 5.43 11.13
CA GLN A 183 -46.07 5.98 12.11
C GLN A 183 -45.70 5.59 13.55
N VAL A 184 -45.35 4.32 13.78
CA VAL A 184 -44.95 3.84 15.11
C VAL A 184 -43.71 4.58 15.58
N LEU A 185 -42.75 4.83 14.69
CA LEU A 185 -41.57 5.63 15.05
C LEU A 185 -41.95 7.08 15.36
N LEU A 186 -42.70 7.77 14.48
CA LEU A 186 -43.06 9.18 14.68
C LEU A 186 -43.86 9.41 15.96
N LYS A 187 -44.80 8.51 16.28
CA LYS A 187 -45.56 8.57 17.54
C LYS A 187 -44.70 8.28 18.76
N SER A 188 -43.76 7.33 18.66
CA SER A 188 -42.81 7.07 19.76
C SER A 188 -41.85 8.24 20.05
N LEU A 189 -41.76 9.22 19.13
CA LEU A 189 -41.02 10.48 19.32
C LEU A 189 -41.87 11.57 20.00
N GLY A 190 -43.14 11.30 20.31
CA GLY A 190 -44.06 12.25 20.93
C GLY A 190 -44.70 13.26 19.95
N LEU A 191 -44.65 13.01 18.64
CA LEU A 191 -45.29 13.88 17.64
C LEU A 191 -46.80 13.63 17.56
N ALA A 192 -47.59 14.70 17.61
CA ALA A 192 -49.04 14.62 17.48
C ALA A 192 -49.47 14.42 16.02
N ASP A 193 -50.64 13.80 15.79
CA ASP A 193 -51.14 13.53 14.43
C ASP A 193 -51.23 14.82 13.60
N ASN A 194 -51.70 15.94 14.19
CA ASN A 194 -51.77 17.23 13.51
C ASN A 194 -50.39 17.76 13.08
N GLU A 195 -49.36 17.61 13.93
CA GLU A 195 -47.99 18.06 13.61
C GLU A 195 -47.40 17.24 12.46
N ILE A 196 -47.71 15.94 12.41
CA ILE A 196 -47.28 15.05 11.32
C ILE A 196 -47.98 15.46 10.02
N PHE A 197 -49.30 15.67 10.05
CA PHE A 197 -50.06 16.05 8.86
C PHE A 197 -49.67 17.44 8.32
N ASP A 198 -49.43 18.42 9.19
CA ASP A 198 -49.04 19.77 8.78
C ASP A 198 -47.63 19.82 8.18
N ALA A 199 -46.74 18.92 8.62
CA ALA A 199 -45.36 18.87 8.13
C ALA A 199 -45.19 18.11 6.80
N LEU A 200 -46.11 17.22 6.45
CA LEU A 200 -46.06 16.42 5.23
C LEU A 200 -46.74 17.14 4.07
N ARG A 201 -46.08 17.24 2.91
CA ARG A 201 -46.71 17.82 1.71
C ARG A 201 -47.82 16.94 1.13
N HIS A 202 -47.65 15.63 1.26
CA HIS A 202 -48.58 14.62 0.77
C HIS A 202 -49.10 13.77 1.94
N PRO A 203 -50.04 14.29 2.74
CA PRO A 203 -50.57 13.61 3.93
C PRO A 203 -51.31 12.30 3.62
N GLU A 204 -51.71 12.09 2.36
CA GLU A 204 -52.41 10.90 1.86
C GLU A 204 -51.64 9.59 2.13
N TYR A 205 -50.30 9.62 2.06
CA TYR A 205 -49.45 8.45 2.35
C TYR A 205 -49.53 8.03 3.82
N PHE A 206 -49.59 9.03 4.71
CA PHE A 206 -49.73 8.78 6.14
C PHE A 206 -51.16 8.32 6.48
N GLN A 207 -52.17 8.90 5.82
CA GLN A 207 -53.58 8.50 5.98
C GLN A 207 -53.82 7.04 5.54
N LYS A 208 -53.25 6.60 4.41
CA LYS A 208 -53.29 5.20 3.97
C LYS A 208 -52.64 4.24 4.98
N THR A 209 -51.59 4.71 5.67
CA THR A 209 -50.89 3.92 6.69
C THR A 209 -51.76 3.77 7.95
N LEU A 210 -52.41 4.85 8.38
CA LEU A 210 -53.40 4.87 9.46
C LEU A 210 -54.59 3.93 9.19
N GLU A 211 -55.10 3.90 7.96
CA GLU A 211 -56.23 3.04 7.59
C GLU A 211 -55.87 1.53 7.61
N LYS A 212 -54.62 1.18 7.29
CA LYS A 212 -54.18 -0.23 7.19
C LYS A 212 -53.61 -0.79 8.48
N GLU A 213 -52.78 -0.04 9.21
CA GLU A 213 -52.08 -0.50 10.41
C GLU A 213 -52.79 -0.05 11.72
N GLY A 214 -53.77 0.85 11.62
CA GLY A 214 -54.48 1.44 12.76
C GLY A 214 -53.81 2.70 13.31
N ASN A 215 -54.37 3.26 14.38
CA ASN A 215 -53.84 4.46 15.04
C ASN A 215 -53.38 4.18 16.47
N PRO A 216 -52.15 3.67 16.69
CA PRO A 216 -51.65 3.40 18.04
C PRO A 216 -51.46 4.68 18.84
N SER A 217 -51.68 4.60 20.15
CA SER A 217 -51.27 5.67 21.07
C SER A 217 -49.74 5.73 21.20
N GLU A 218 -49.20 6.80 21.79
CA GLU A 218 -47.76 6.94 22.05
C GLU A 218 -47.22 5.77 22.90
N GLU A 219 -47.96 5.37 23.94
CA GLU A 219 -47.57 4.26 24.82
C GLU A 219 -47.56 2.92 24.09
N GLU A 220 -48.56 2.68 23.23
CA GLU A 220 -48.63 1.48 22.39
C GLU A 220 -47.49 1.43 21.37
N ALA A 221 -47.16 2.57 20.76
CA ALA A 221 -46.05 2.70 19.82
C ALA A 221 -44.69 2.42 20.49
N LEU A 222 -44.47 2.93 21.70
CA LEU A 222 -43.26 2.65 22.49
C LEU A 222 -43.14 1.17 22.86
N MET A 223 -44.25 0.52 23.23
CA MET A 223 -44.27 -0.91 23.51
C MET A 223 -43.99 -1.76 22.27
N GLU A 224 -44.55 -1.39 21.11
CA GLU A 224 -44.30 -2.08 19.85
C GLU A 224 -42.83 -1.92 19.40
N LEU A 225 -42.28 -0.71 19.49
CA LEU A 225 -40.88 -0.42 19.23
C LEU A 225 -39.97 -1.30 20.10
N TYR A 226 -40.24 -1.37 21.41
CA TYR A 226 -39.47 -2.20 22.34
C TYR A 226 -39.54 -3.70 21.97
N ARG A 227 -40.75 -4.20 21.71
CA ARG A 227 -40.98 -5.61 21.34
C ARG A 227 -40.19 -6.03 20.10
N LYS A 228 -40.05 -5.14 19.12
CA LYS A 228 -39.33 -5.43 17.87
C LYS A 228 -37.81 -5.28 18.01
N LEU A 229 -37.34 -4.34 18.82
CA LEU A 229 -35.91 -4.12 19.04
C LEU A 229 -35.29 -5.14 20.02
N ARG A 230 -36.05 -5.61 21.01
CA ARG A 230 -35.62 -6.63 21.99
C ARG A 230 -36.62 -7.79 22.06
N PRO A 231 -36.58 -8.72 21.09
CA PRO A 231 -37.46 -9.88 21.10
C PRO A 231 -37.09 -10.80 22.28
N GLY A 232 -38.01 -10.98 23.23
CA GLY A 232 -37.84 -11.88 24.38
C GLY A 232 -37.89 -11.20 25.75
N GLU A 233 -37.78 -9.87 25.80
CA GLU A 233 -38.00 -9.09 27.03
C GLU A 233 -39.45 -8.57 27.09
N PRO A 234 -40.10 -8.53 28.27
CA PRO A 234 -41.44 -7.97 28.40
C PRO A 234 -41.42 -6.47 28.06
N PRO A 235 -42.28 -5.98 27.14
CA PRO A 235 -42.26 -4.58 26.74
C PRO A 235 -42.79 -3.69 27.86
N THR A 236 -42.04 -2.62 28.16
CA THR A 236 -42.44 -1.56 29.08
C THR A 236 -42.32 -0.21 28.38
N VAL A 237 -43.23 0.73 28.69
CA VAL A 237 -43.22 2.08 28.11
C VAL A 237 -41.92 2.81 28.46
N SER A 238 -41.50 2.76 29.73
CA SER A 238 -40.24 3.35 30.20
C SER A 238 -39.01 2.72 29.54
N GLY A 239 -39.04 1.41 29.30
CA GLY A 239 -37.99 0.71 28.56
C GLY A 239 -37.90 1.16 27.11
N GLY A 240 -39.05 1.37 26.45
CA GLY A 240 -39.14 1.90 25.09
C GLY A 240 -38.53 3.29 24.97
N GLN A 241 -38.89 4.20 25.88
CA GLN A 241 -38.40 5.58 25.89
C GLN A 241 -36.89 5.65 26.16
N GLN A 242 -36.39 4.95 27.18
CA GLN A 242 -34.95 4.88 27.45
C GLN A 242 -34.16 4.27 26.29
N LEU A 243 -34.73 3.27 25.61
CA LEU A 243 -34.09 2.65 24.47
C LEU A 243 -33.94 3.64 23.31
N LEU A 244 -35.00 4.38 23.00
CA LEU A 244 -35.04 5.40 21.96
C LEU A 244 -34.07 6.56 22.27
N ASP A 245 -34.09 7.07 23.51
CA ASP A 245 -33.15 8.08 24.01
C ASP A 245 -31.70 7.63 23.87
N SER A 246 -31.40 6.42 24.36
CA SER A 246 -30.04 5.87 24.30
C SER A 246 -29.54 5.61 22.87
N ARG A 247 -30.45 5.46 21.90
CA ARG A 247 -30.11 5.10 20.52
C ARG A 247 -29.90 6.31 19.62
N PHE A 248 -30.66 7.40 19.80
CA PHE A 248 -30.62 8.54 18.88
C PHE A 248 -30.31 9.89 19.55
N PHE A 249 -30.66 10.04 20.83
CA PHE A 249 -30.62 11.34 21.53
C PHE A 249 -29.48 11.47 22.55
N ASP A 250 -28.86 10.37 22.97
CA ASP A 250 -27.67 10.37 23.83
C ASP A 250 -26.38 10.68 23.03
N PRO A 251 -25.72 11.84 23.25
CA PRO A 251 -24.47 12.20 22.56
C PRO A 251 -23.31 11.22 22.81
N LYS A 252 -23.35 10.45 23.90
CA LYS A 252 -22.32 9.45 24.22
C LYS A 252 -22.43 8.21 23.34
N ARG A 253 -23.61 7.91 22.79
CA ARG A 253 -23.89 6.72 21.98
C ARG A 253 -24.15 7.02 20.51
N TYR A 254 -24.73 8.17 20.22
CA TYR A 254 -25.07 8.61 18.87
C TYR A 254 -24.39 9.94 18.53
N ASP A 255 -23.80 10.02 17.35
CA ASP A 255 -23.14 11.23 16.85
C ASP A 255 -23.17 11.26 15.32
N LEU A 256 -23.76 12.32 14.76
CA LEU A 256 -23.70 12.65 13.33
C LEU A 256 -22.34 13.21 12.93
N GLY A 257 -21.57 13.74 13.89
CA GLY A 257 -20.40 14.56 13.66
C GLY A 257 -20.75 15.92 13.04
N ARG A 258 -19.75 16.82 12.96
CA ARG A 258 -19.92 18.14 12.33
C ARG A 258 -20.36 18.02 10.86
N VAL A 259 -19.75 17.08 10.13
CA VAL A 259 -20.03 16.82 8.72
C VAL A 259 -21.46 16.32 8.50
N GLY A 260 -21.91 15.38 9.34
CA GLY A 260 -23.26 14.80 9.20
C GLY A 260 -24.35 15.83 9.43
N ARG A 261 -24.19 16.68 10.46
CA ARG A 261 -25.14 17.78 10.73
C ARG A 261 -25.15 18.79 9.58
N TYR A 262 -23.99 19.24 9.11
CA TYR A 262 -23.87 20.14 7.96
C TYR A 262 -24.58 19.58 6.71
N LYS A 263 -24.32 18.32 6.35
CA LYS A 263 -24.94 17.68 5.18
C LYS A 263 -26.44 17.51 5.32
N LEU A 264 -26.91 17.09 6.50
CA LEU A 264 -28.33 16.91 6.77
C LEU A 264 -29.09 18.23 6.66
N ASN A 265 -28.54 19.30 7.26
CA ASN A 265 -29.09 20.65 7.17
C ASN A 265 -29.16 21.15 5.72
N ARG A 266 -28.10 20.93 4.93
CA ARG A 266 -28.06 21.35 3.51
C ARG A 266 -29.03 20.57 2.64
N LYS A 267 -29.12 19.23 2.78
CA LYS A 267 -30.01 18.37 1.97
C LYS A 267 -31.49 18.60 2.29
N LEU A 268 -31.83 18.69 3.58
CA LEU A 268 -33.22 18.86 4.04
C LEU A 268 -33.64 20.32 4.22
N ARG A 269 -32.73 21.27 3.99
CA ARG A 269 -32.94 22.72 4.18
C ARG A 269 -33.38 23.08 5.61
N LEU A 270 -32.73 22.48 6.60
CA LEU A 270 -32.99 22.71 8.03
C LEU A 270 -32.04 23.79 8.59
N SER A 271 -32.53 24.57 9.56
CA SER A 271 -31.78 25.65 10.23
C SER A 271 -31.31 25.26 11.64
N VAL A 272 -30.95 23.99 11.86
CA VAL A 272 -30.49 23.48 13.16
C VAL A 272 -29.01 23.86 13.37
N PRO A 273 -28.58 24.35 14.55
CA PRO A 273 -27.17 24.69 14.79
C PRO A 273 -26.21 23.50 14.62
N ASP A 274 -25.02 23.74 14.07
CA ASP A 274 -23.98 22.72 13.85
C ASP A 274 -23.42 22.11 15.14
N THR A 275 -23.68 22.74 16.29
CA THR A 275 -23.33 22.23 17.61
C THR A 275 -24.19 21.04 18.03
N VAL A 276 -25.40 20.90 17.46
CA VAL A 276 -26.32 19.80 17.74
C VAL A 276 -25.94 18.60 16.88
N ARG A 277 -25.23 17.64 17.47
CA ARG A 277 -24.71 16.47 16.74
C ARG A 277 -25.54 15.19 16.89
N VAL A 278 -26.59 15.21 17.69
CA VAL A 278 -27.57 14.10 17.79
C VAL A 278 -28.71 14.32 16.80
N LEU A 279 -29.52 13.29 16.52
CA LEU A 279 -30.72 13.48 15.71
C LEU A 279 -31.80 14.25 16.48
N THR A 280 -32.64 14.98 15.75
CA THR A 280 -33.84 15.63 16.28
C THR A 280 -35.08 14.98 15.64
N PRO A 281 -36.26 15.04 16.31
CA PRO A 281 -37.51 14.55 15.70
C PRO A 281 -37.82 15.23 14.36
N GLN A 282 -37.49 16.51 14.23
CA GLN A 282 -37.63 17.29 13.00
C GLN A 282 -36.79 16.70 11.85
N ASP A 283 -35.57 16.23 12.13
CA ASP A 283 -34.71 15.60 11.12
C ASP A 283 -35.35 14.34 10.53
N ILE A 284 -35.95 13.51 11.38
CA ILE A 284 -36.60 12.25 11.00
C ILE A 284 -37.84 12.53 10.17
N LEU A 285 -38.67 13.48 10.61
CA LEU A 285 -39.90 13.88 9.91
C LEU A 285 -39.58 14.48 8.52
N ALA A 286 -38.63 15.41 8.44
CA ALA A 286 -38.20 15.99 7.16
C ALA A 286 -37.56 14.95 6.23
N SER A 287 -36.86 13.95 6.78
CA SER A 287 -36.30 12.85 5.99
C SER A 287 -37.38 12.00 5.33
N ILE A 288 -38.49 11.74 6.04
CA ILE A 288 -39.66 11.01 5.53
C ILE A 288 -40.42 11.86 4.51
N ASP A 289 -40.65 13.15 4.78
CA ASP A 289 -41.30 14.05 3.81
C ASP A 289 -40.56 14.07 2.47
N TYR A 290 -39.23 14.22 2.52
CA TYR A 290 -38.42 14.19 1.30
C TYR A 290 -38.50 12.84 0.57
N LEU A 291 -38.56 11.71 1.29
CA LEU A 291 -38.74 10.39 0.67
C LEU A 291 -40.07 10.30 -0.08
N ILE A 292 -41.16 10.81 0.51
CA ILE A 292 -42.49 10.81 -0.11
C ILE A 292 -42.50 11.73 -1.34
N ASN A 293 -41.88 12.91 -1.25
CA ASN A 293 -41.79 13.86 -2.35
C ASN A 293 -41.08 13.29 -3.60
N LEU A 294 -40.15 12.34 -3.44
CA LEU A 294 -39.48 11.68 -4.56
C LEU A 294 -40.42 10.78 -5.39
N GLU A 295 -41.49 10.24 -4.81
CA GLU A 295 -42.51 9.49 -5.57
C GLU A 295 -43.28 10.40 -6.55
N PHE A 296 -43.29 11.72 -6.29
CA PHE A 296 -43.93 12.74 -7.12
C PHE A 296 -42.93 13.50 -8.00
N ASP A 297 -41.70 12.99 -8.17
CA ASP A 297 -40.60 13.63 -8.90
C ASP A 297 -40.22 15.03 -8.34
N ILE A 298 -40.52 15.31 -7.07
CA ILE A 298 -40.16 16.55 -6.37
C ILE A 298 -38.89 16.31 -5.54
N GLY A 299 -37.72 16.40 -6.19
CA GLY A 299 -36.41 16.24 -5.55
C GLY A 299 -35.41 15.54 -6.46
N SER A 300 -34.27 15.12 -5.89
CA SER A 300 -33.27 14.32 -6.59
C SER A 300 -32.72 13.19 -5.71
N THR A 301 -32.46 12.05 -6.35
CA THR A 301 -31.76 10.92 -5.72
C THR A 301 -30.27 11.23 -5.59
N ASP A 302 -29.60 10.54 -4.66
CA ASP A 302 -28.18 10.72 -4.40
C ASP A 302 -27.35 9.61 -5.06
N ASP A 303 -26.26 10.00 -5.72
CA ASP A 303 -25.23 9.05 -6.12
C ASP A 303 -24.25 8.84 -4.96
N ILE A 304 -24.19 7.61 -4.46
CA ILE A 304 -23.35 7.21 -3.33
C ILE A 304 -21.85 7.26 -3.68
N ASP A 305 -21.51 7.20 -4.96
CA ASP A 305 -20.13 7.14 -5.46
C ASP A 305 -19.60 8.55 -5.80
N HIS A 306 -20.47 9.56 -5.86
CA HIS A 306 -20.08 10.97 -5.95
C HIS A 306 -19.14 11.38 -4.81
N LEU A 307 -18.09 12.16 -5.12
CA LEU A 307 -17.12 12.60 -4.10
C LEU A 307 -17.65 13.63 -3.11
N GLY A 308 -18.82 14.24 -3.34
CA GLY A 308 -19.52 14.98 -2.29
C GLY A 308 -20.22 14.09 -1.26
N ASN A 309 -20.43 12.82 -1.61
CA ASN A 309 -21.03 11.81 -0.76
C ASN A 309 -19.98 10.89 -0.11
N ARG A 310 -18.73 10.98 -0.55
CA ARG A 310 -17.59 10.27 0.03
C ARG A 310 -16.58 11.25 0.63
N ARG A 311 -16.04 10.92 1.80
CA ARG A 311 -15.03 11.73 2.48
C ARG A 311 -13.78 10.92 2.79
N VAL A 312 -12.67 11.61 2.86
CA VAL A 312 -11.38 11.06 3.24
C VAL A 312 -11.19 11.22 4.74
N ARG A 313 -10.95 10.10 5.42
CA ARG A 313 -10.44 10.04 6.78
C ARG A 313 -8.92 9.93 6.70
N SER A 314 -8.26 11.02 7.04
CA SER A 314 -6.80 11.09 7.11
C SER A 314 -6.29 10.54 8.45
N VAL A 315 -4.97 10.45 8.59
CA VAL A 315 -4.28 9.88 9.77
C VAL A 315 -4.78 10.41 11.12
N GLY A 316 -5.02 11.71 11.24
CA GLY A 316 -5.44 12.34 12.48
C GLY A 316 -6.81 11.86 12.97
N GLU A 317 -7.80 11.79 12.08
CA GLU A 317 -9.14 11.28 12.42
C GLU A 317 -9.12 9.77 12.71
N LEU A 318 -8.31 9.01 11.97
CA LEU A 318 -8.13 7.58 12.24
C LEU A 318 -7.57 7.35 13.65
N LEU A 319 -6.53 8.10 14.04
CA LEU A 319 -5.96 8.04 15.39
C LEU A 319 -6.94 8.55 16.45
N GLN A 320 -7.68 9.63 16.18
CA GLN A 320 -8.73 10.13 17.06
C GLN A 320 -9.74 9.02 17.40
N ASN A 321 -10.19 8.27 16.39
CA ASN A 321 -11.12 7.16 16.60
C ASN A 321 -10.52 6.02 17.46
N GLN A 322 -9.23 5.73 17.31
CA GLN A 322 -8.57 4.69 18.13
C GLN A 322 -8.37 5.15 19.58
N VAL A 323 -7.96 6.41 19.77
CA VAL A 323 -7.87 7.03 21.10
C VAL A 323 -9.24 6.99 21.78
N ARG A 324 -10.32 7.33 21.06
CA ARG A 324 -11.69 7.20 21.56
C ARG A 324 -12.03 5.80 22.05
N VAL A 325 -11.70 4.76 21.27
CA VAL A 325 -11.94 3.37 21.69
C VAL A 325 -11.13 3.03 22.95
N GLY A 326 -9.88 3.47 23.03
CA GLY A 326 -9.04 3.32 24.22
C GLY A 326 -9.59 4.04 25.45
N LEU A 327 -10.07 5.27 25.29
CA LEU A 327 -10.65 6.10 26.35
C LEU A 327 -12.00 5.54 26.85
N ASN A 328 -12.86 4.99 25.97
CA ASN A 328 -14.08 4.29 26.39
C ASN A 328 -13.78 3.08 27.29
N ARG A 329 -12.74 2.30 26.96
CA ARG A 329 -12.30 1.16 27.80
C ARG A 329 -11.76 1.67 29.14
N LEU A 330 -11.01 2.76 29.12
CA LEU A 330 -10.47 3.41 30.32
C LEU A 330 -11.59 3.96 31.22
N GLU A 331 -12.60 4.63 30.66
CA GLU A 331 -13.73 5.19 31.41
C GLU A 331 -14.44 4.11 32.22
N ARG A 332 -14.72 2.96 31.61
CA ARG A 332 -15.33 1.83 32.30
C ARG A 332 -14.51 1.38 33.51
N ILE A 333 -13.19 1.25 33.34
CA ILE A 333 -12.27 0.84 34.42
C ILE A 333 -12.23 1.90 35.53
N ILE A 334 -12.24 3.18 35.18
CA ILE A 334 -12.27 4.28 36.14
C ILE A 334 -13.56 4.22 36.96
N ARG A 335 -14.73 4.08 36.31
CA ARG A 335 -16.03 3.98 37.01
C ARG A 335 -16.10 2.77 37.95
N GLU A 336 -15.63 1.62 37.50
CA GLU A 336 -15.56 0.40 38.32
C GLU A 336 -14.64 0.61 39.53
N ARG A 337 -13.44 1.19 39.35
CA ARG A 337 -12.49 1.46 40.44
C ARG A 337 -12.99 2.50 41.44
N MET A 338 -13.66 3.56 40.99
CA MET A 338 -14.26 4.57 41.86
C MET A 338 -15.33 3.98 42.79
N THR A 339 -16.01 2.91 42.35
CA THR A 339 -17.06 2.27 43.14
C THR A 339 -16.50 1.24 44.14
N VAL A 340 -15.41 0.56 43.77
CA VAL A 340 -14.82 -0.52 44.59
C VAL A 340 -13.85 0.01 45.66
N SER A 341 -13.15 1.11 45.38
CA SER A 341 -12.09 1.63 46.24
C SER A 341 -12.59 2.67 47.23
N ASP A 342 -11.93 2.79 48.38
CA ASP A 342 -12.29 3.77 49.41
C ASP A 342 -11.99 5.22 48.97
N ALA A 343 -12.97 6.12 49.12
CA ALA A 343 -12.97 7.48 48.59
C ALA A 343 -11.84 8.36 49.16
N GLU A 344 -11.37 8.10 50.38
CA GLU A 344 -10.31 8.92 51.00
C GLU A 344 -8.91 8.64 50.41
N VAL A 345 -8.66 7.39 50.01
CA VAL A 345 -7.35 6.92 49.50
C VAL A 345 -7.19 7.17 47.99
N LEU A 346 -8.31 7.40 47.29
CA LEU A 346 -8.28 7.61 45.84
C LEU A 346 -7.47 8.85 45.43
N THR A 347 -6.63 8.66 44.41
CA THR A 347 -5.89 9.72 43.71
C THR A 347 -6.12 9.58 42.20
N PRO A 348 -6.01 10.66 41.42
CA PRO A 348 -6.13 10.57 39.97
C PRO A 348 -5.20 9.52 39.33
N ALA A 349 -3.95 9.43 39.82
CA ALA A 349 -2.98 8.45 39.31
C ALA A 349 -3.34 6.98 39.60
N SER A 350 -4.03 6.67 40.71
CA SER A 350 -4.45 5.30 41.01
C SER A 350 -5.67 4.85 40.19
N LEU A 351 -6.50 5.80 39.75
CA LEU A 351 -7.69 5.54 38.95
C LEU A 351 -7.36 5.28 37.47
N VAL A 352 -6.43 6.04 36.90
CA VAL A 352 -6.11 5.98 35.48
C VAL A 352 -5.08 4.89 35.20
N ASN A 353 -5.47 3.89 34.42
CA ASN A 353 -4.55 2.85 33.93
C ASN A 353 -4.25 3.08 32.44
N PRO A 354 -3.00 3.36 32.03
CA PRO A 354 -2.69 3.67 30.62
C PRO A 354 -2.82 2.47 29.66
N LYS A 355 -2.83 1.23 30.17
CA LYS A 355 -2.77 0.00 29.34
C LYS A 355 -3.85 -0.09 28.24
N PRO A 356 -5.14 0.19 28.48
CA PRO A 356 -6.17 0.07 27.44
C PRO A 356 -5.98 1.01 26.26
N LEU A 357 -5.50 2.24 26.53
CA LEU A 357 -5.23 3.22 25.48
C LEU A 357 -3.99 2.82 24.68
N VAL A 358 -2.90 2.49 25.35
CA VAL A 358 -1.66 2.05 24.70
C VAL A 358 -1.90 0.79 23.88
N ALA A 359 -2.71 -0.15 24.37
CA ALA A 359 -3.08 -1.34 23.62
C ALA A 359 -3.86 -1.02 22.35
N ALA A 360 -4.85 -0.12 22.40
CA ALA A 360 -5.62 0.28 21.22
C ALA A 360 -4.75 0.95 20.14
N ILE A 361 -3.83 1.84 20.55
CA ILE A 361 -2.90 2.49 19.64
C ILE A 361 -1.91 1.46 19.04
N LYS A 362 -1.34 0.57 19.87
CA LYS A 362 -0.42 -0.49 19.41
C LYS A 362 -1.12 -1.47 18.45
N GLU A 363 -2.36 -1.84 18.71
CA GLU A 363 -3.18 -2.70 17.83
C GLU A 363 -3.42 -2.02 16.47
N PHE A 364 -3.77 -0.74 16.47
CA PHE A 364 -3.95 0.01 15.24
C PHE A 364 -2.65 0.11 14.42
N PHE A 365 -1.55 0.53 15.04
CA PHE A 365 -0.30 0.64 14.32
C PHE A 365 0.23 -0.73 13.89
N GLY A 366 0.04 -1.78 14.69
CA GLY A 366 0.59 -3.12 14.48
C GLY A 366 -0.16 -3.95 13.44
N SER A 367 -1.49 -4.01 13.55
CA SER A 367 -2.35 -4.99 12.86
C SER A 367 -3.39 -4.37 11.91
N SER A 368 -3.56 -3.04 11.89
CA SER A 368 -4.52 -2.40 10.98
C SER A 368 -4.09 -2.53 9.52
N GLN A 369 -5.06 -2.80 8.64
CA GLN A 369 -4.86 -2.78 7.19
C GLN A 369 -4.43 -1.40 6.65
N LEU A 370 -4.75 -0.33 7.38
CA LEU A 370 -4.40 1.05 7.01
C LEU A 370 -2.98 1.43 7.43
N SER A 371 -2.40 0.75 8.43
CA SER A 371 -1.01 0.95 8.88
C SER A 371 -0.11 -0.02 8.10
N GLN A 372 0.43 0.46 6.98
CA GLN A 372 1.19 -0.37 6.05
C GLN A 372 2.69 -0.13 6.23
N PHE A 373 3.50 -1.16 5.95
CA PHE A 373 4.94 -0.96 5.78
C PHE A 373 5.17 0.03 4.64
N MET A 374 6.04 1.00 4.88
CA MET A 374 6.35 2.00 3.88
C MET A 374 6.97 1.34 2.64
N ASP A 375 6.54 1.77 1.45
CA ASP A 375 7.13 1.32 0.19
C ASP A 375 8.28 2.26 -0.15
N GLN A 376 9.49 1.78 0.06
CA GLN A 376 10.77 2.50 -0.01
C GLN A 376 11.65 1.99 -1.13
N THR A 377 11.04 1.39 -2.16
CA THR A 377 11.79 0.94 -3.34
C THR A 377 12.58 2.12 -3.93
N ASN A 378 11.92 3.27 -4.13
CA ASN A 378 12.50 4.53 -4.56
C ASN A 378 11.70 5.74 -4.00
N PRO A 379 12.18 7.00 -4.14
CA PRO A 379 11.50 8.17 -3.58
C PRO A 379 10.06 8.40 -4.11
N LEU A 380 9.78 8.00 -5.36
CA LEU A 380 8.44 8.13 -5.95
C LEU A 380 7.45 7.12 -5.34
N ALA A 381 7.90 5.90 -5.08
CA ALA A 381 7.12 4.88 -4.37
C ALA A 381 6.67 5.40 -3.00
N GLU A 382 7.58 6.05 -2.28
CA GLU A 382 7.28 6.64 -0.98
C GLU A 382 6.23 7.75 -1.07
N LEU A 383 6.43 8.68 -1.99
CA LEU A 383 5.55 9.82 -2.16
C LEU A 383 4.12 9.40 -2.54
N THR A 384 4.00 8.47 -3.50
CA THR A 384 2.71 7.93 -3.92
C THR A 384 2.02 7.14 -2.80
N HIS A 385 2.76 6.41 -1.97
CA HIS A 385 2.18 5.67 -0.85
C HIS A 385 1.60 6.61 0.21
N LYS A 386 2.26 7.74 0.52
CA LYS A 386 1.74 8.77 1.44
C LYS A 386 0.45 9.44 0.95
N ARG A 387 0.28 9.54 -0.38
CA ARG A 387 -0.87 10.14 -1.08
C ARG A 387 -1.95 9.13 -1.51
N ARG A 388 -1.85 7.88 -1.06
CA ARG A 388 -2.78 6.81 -1.40
C ARG A 388 -4.11 6.98 -0.68
N LEU A 389 -5.19 6.68 -1.40
CA LEU A 389 -6.56 6.58 -0.94
C LEU A 389 -6.99 5.10 -0.99
N SER A 390 -7.53 4.59 0.11
CA SER A 390 -8.05 3.22 0.22
C SER A 390 -9.53 3.23 0.57
N ALA A 391 -10.37 2.58 -0.24
CA ALA A 391 -11.76 2.30 0.12
C ALA A 391 -11.89 1.11 1.10
N LEU A 392 -10.80 0.37 1.29
CA LEU A 392 -10.71 -0.79 2.17
C LEU A 392 -10.42 -0.39 3.63
N GLY A 393 -10.62 -1.33 4.55
CA GLY A 393 -10.30 -1.20 5.96
C GLY A 393 -11.53 -1.02 6.86
N PRO A 394 -11.33 -0.94 8.19
CA PRO A 394 -12.43 -0.81 9.15
C PRO A 394 -13.30 0.42 8.87
N GLY A 395 -14.62 0.24 8.80
CA GLY A 395 -15.57 1.31 8.44
C GLY A 395 -15.68 1.63 6.94
N GLY A 396 -14.82 1.04 6.11
CA GLY A 396 -14.91 1.06 4.65
C GLY A 396 -15.56 -0.20 4.09
N LEU A 397 -15.20 -0.55 2.86
CA LEU A 397 -15.69 -1.73 2.16
C LEU A 397 -14.75 -2.93 2.37
N THR A 398 -15.30 -4.14 2.37
CA THR A 398 -14.49 -5.36 2.22
C THR A 398 -14.34 -5.68 0.73
N ARG A 399 -13.21 -6.28 0.36
CA ARG A 399 -12.89 -6.60 -1.05
C ARG A 399 -13.97 -7.47 -1.72
N GLU A 400 -14.55 -8.42 -1.00
CA GLU A 400 -15.58 -9.35 -1.51
C GLU A 400 -16.96 -8.71 -1.69
N ARG A 401 -17.27 -7.67 -0.91
CA ARG A 401 -18.56 -6.97 -0.97
C ARG A 401 -18.55 -5.76 -1.88
N ALA A 402 -17.38 -5.34 -2.35
CA ALA A 402 -17.24 -4.21 -3.26
C ALA A 402 -17.72 -4.60 -4.66
N GLY A 403 -18.85 -4.02 -5.09
CA GLY A 403 -19.37 -4.18 -6.45
C GLY A 403 -18.58 -3.42 -7.50
N PHE A 404 -18.98 -3.56 -8.77
CA PHE A 404 -18.31 -2.93 -9.92
C PHE A 404 -18.39 -1.39 -9.89
N ALA A 405 -19.55 -0.81 -9.57
CA ALA A 405 -19.73 0.66 -9.56
C ALA A 405 -18.71 1.41 -8.69
N VAL A 406 -18.30 0.83 -7.55
CA VAL A 406 -17.32 1.46 -6.65
C VAL A 406 -15.89 1.44 -7.22
N ARG A 407 -15.62 0.52 -8.15
CA ARG A 407 -14.32 0.38 -8.82
C ARG A 407 -14.21 1.27 -10.06
N ASP A 408 -15.34 1.72 -10.59
CA ASP A 408 -15.40 2.52 -11.79
C ASP A 408 -14.94 3.97 -11.52
N ILE A 409 -14.62 4.68 -12.61
CA ILE A 409 -14.19 6.07 -12.56
C ILE A 409 -15.43 6.95 -12.62
N HIS A 410 -15.63 7.78 -11.59
CA HIS A 410 -16.73 8.73 -11.53
C HIS A 410 -16.30 10.12 -12.06
N PRO A 411 -17.14 10.87 -12.79
CA PRO A 411 -16.80 12.22 -13.28
C PRO A 411 -16.34 13.20 -12.20
N SER A 412 -16.84 13.06 -10.97
CA SER A 412 -16.40 13.88 -9.83
C SER A 412 -14.94 13.65 -9.42
N HIS A 413 -14.30 12.56 -9.88
CA HIS A 413 -12.88 12.28 -9.61
C HIS A 413 -11.96 13.30 -10.27
N TYR A 414 -12.43 14.02 -11.31
CA TYR A 414 -11.64 15.01 -12.04
C TYR A 414 -10.98 16.02 -11.08
N GLY A 415 -9.65 16.12 -11.17
CA GLY A 415 -8.85 17.03 -10.34
C GLY A 415 -8.67 16.60 -8.86
N ARG A 416 -9.28 15.48 -8.43
CA ARG A 416 -9.32 15.03 -7.03
C ARG A 416 -8.64 13.68 -6.84
N VAL A 417 -9.04 12.69 -7.65
CA VAL A 417 -8.52 11.32 -7.63
C VAL A 417 -8.00 10.98 -9.03
N CYS A 418 -6.79 10.45 -9.12
CA CYS A 418 -6.22 10.08 -10.40
C CYS A 418 -7.03 8.94 -11.05
N PRO A 419 -7.48 9.09 -12.31
CA PRO A 419 -8.20 8.02 -13.02
C PRO A 419 -7.27 6.91 -13.55
N ILE A 420 -5.96 7.16 -13.60
CA ILE A 420 -4.97 6.24 -14.20
C ILE A 420 -4.28 5.39 -13.13
N GLU A 421 -3.81 5.99 -12.04
CA GLU A 421 -2.99 5.28 -11.05
C GLU A 421 -3.84 4.43 -10.10
N THR A 422 -3.97 3.14 -10.42
CA THR A 422 -4.55 2.11 -9.55
C THR A 422 -3.83 0.76 -9.76
N PRO A 423 -3.81 -0.15 -8.77
CA PRO A 423 -3.24 -1.48 -8.98
C PRO A 423 -4.03 -2.29 -10.03
N GLU A 424 -3.33 -2.97 -10.95
CA GLU A 424 -3.94 -3.84 -12.00
C GLU A 424 -4.65 -5.08 -11.43
N GLY A 425 -4.32 -5.44 -10.19
CA GLY A 425 -4.81 -6.66 -9.57
C GLY A 425 -6.24 -6.55 -9.02
N PRO A 426 -6.61 -7.40 -8.07
CA PRO A 426 -7.98 -7.46 -7.57
C PRO A 426 -8.42 -6.25 -6.73
N ASN A 427 -7.50 -5.32 -6.47
CA ASN A 427 -7.74 -4.06 -5.78
C ASN A 427 -7.93 -2.88 -6.75
N ALA A 428 -8.02 -3.12 -8.06
CA ALA A 428 -8.32 -2.10 -9.06
C ALA A 428 -9.57 -1.29 -8.68
N GLY A 429 -9.44 0.05 -8.71
CA GLY A 429 -10.48 1.02 -8.33
C GLY A 429 -10.74 1.17 -6.83
N LEU A 430 -10.32 0.20 -6.00
CA LEU A 430 -10.46 0.27 -4.53
C LEU A 430 -9.29 0.98 -3.85
N ILE A 431 -8.14 0.99 -4.53
CA ILE A 431 -6.96 1.75 -4.13
C ILE A 431 -6.64 2.71 -5.26
N SER A 432 -6.58 3.99 -4.92
CA SER A 432 -6.39 5.08 -5.88
C SER A 432 -5.40 6.08 -5.29
N SER A 433 -4.84 6.97 -6.11
CA SER A 433 -3.94 8.03 -5.66
C SER A 433 -4.60 9.40 -5.79
N LEU A 434 -4.24 10.33 -4.90
CA LEU A 434 -4.64 11.73 -5.03
C LEU A 434 -4.07 12.36 -6.30
N ALA A 435 -4.87 13.22 -6.94
CA ALA A 435 -4.39 14.04 -8.03
C ALA A 435 -3.35 15.09 -7.55
N THR A 436 -2.62 15.70 -8.48
CA THR A 436 -1.50 16.61 -8.19
C THR A 436 -1.88 17.79 -7.28
N HIS A 437 -2.98 18.47 -7.59
CA HIS A 437 -3.43 19.68 -6.89
C HIS A 437 -4.54 19.43 -5.86
N ALA A 438 -4.93 18.18 -5.65
CA ALA A 438 -6.00 17.82 -4.74
C ALA A 438 -5.63 18.11 -3.28
N ARG A 439 -6.57 18.71 -2.54
CA ARG A 439 -6.47 18.99 -1.11
C ARG A 439 -7.65 18.37 -0.36
N VAL A 440 -7.45 18.04 0.91
CA VAL A 440 -8.53 17.63 1.82
C VAL A 440 -8.91 18.83 2.68
N ASN A 441 -10.20 19.17 2.70
CA ASN A 441 -10.70 20.26 3.52
C ASN A 441 -10.98 19.83 4.98
N GLN A 442 -11.44 20.77 5.82
CA GLN A 442 -11.69 20.50 7.25
C GLN A 442 -12.80 19.45 7.49
N TYR A 443 -13.71 19.25 6.53
CA TYR A 443 -14.78 18.25 6.62
C TYR A 443 -14.35 16.88 6.08
N GLY A 444 -13.17 16.79 5.45
CA GLY A 444 -12.66 15.59 4.81
C GLY A 444 -13.09 15.42 3.35
N PHE A 445 -13.69 16.43 2.71
CA PHE A 445 -13.98 16.37 1.26
C PHE A 445 -12.76 16.75 0.45
N LEU A 446 -12.68 16.20 -0.76
CA LEU A 446 -11.62 16.51 -1.72
C LEU A 446 -11.97 17.77 -2.50
N GLU A 447 -11.04 18.73 -2.48
CA GLU A 447 -11.12 19.99 -3.20
C GLU A 447 -10.04 20.05 -4.26
N THR A 448 -10.32 20.81 -5.31
CA THR A 448 -9.38 21.06 -6.40
C THR A 448 -9.46 22.54 -6.81
N PRO A 449 -8.33 23.18 -7.19
CA PRO A 449 -8.28 24.61 -7.45
C PRO A 449 -8.72 24.97 -8.87
N PHE A 450 -9.35 26.13 -9.04
CA PHE A 450 -9.74 26.69 -10.33
C PHE A 450 -9.52 28.21 -10.40
N TRP A 451 -9.23 28.71 -11.59
CA TRP A 451 -9.22 30.14 -11.90
C TRP A 451 -10.64 30.64 -12.15
N ARG A 452 -10.97 31.80 -11.58
CA ARG A 452 -12.22 32.50 -11.87
C ARG A 452 -12.17 33.13 -13.25
N VAL A 453 -13.28 33.08 -13.98
CA VAL A 453 -13.44 33.78 -15.26
C VAL A 453 -14.46 34.90 -15.10
N GLU A 454 -14.09 36.11 -15.52
CA GLU A 454 -14.98 37.26 -15.55
C GLU A 454 -14.92 37.89 -16.94
N ASN A 455 -16.07 38.06 -17.60
CA ASN A 455 -16.19 38.61 -18.95
C ASN A 455 -15.24 37.94 -19.97
N SER A 456 -15.21 36.60 -19.99
CA SER A 456 -14.32 35.79 -20.85
C SER A 456 -12.82 35.94 -20.58
N ILE A 457 -12.42 36.59 -19.47
CA ILE A 457 -11.02 36.78 -19.06
C ILE A 457 -10.73 35.94 -17.81
N VAL A 458 -9.69 35.10 -17.90
CA VAL A 458 -9.20 34.27 -16.80
C VAL A 458 -8.42 35.14 -15.81
N GLN A 459 -8.88 35.18 -14.57
CA GLN A 459 -8.31 36.01 -13.50
C GLN A 459 -7.14 35.30 -12.79
N SER A 460 -6.02 35.12 -13.49
CA SER A 460 -4.82 34.42 -12.97
C SER A 460 -4.06 35.18 -11.88
N HIS A 461 -4.35 36.47 -11.67
CA HIS A 461 -3.70 37.31 -10.66
C HIS A 461 -4.35 37.19 -9.27
N LEU A 462 -5.58 36.67 -9.18
CA LEU A 462 -6.27 36.38 -7.93
C LEU A 462 -5.89 34.98 -7.45
N PRO A 463 -5.95 34.66 -6.14
CA PRO A 463 -5.72 33.30 -5.68
C PRO A 463 -6.77 32.33 -6.25
N PRO A 464 -6.39 31.09 -6.62
CA PRO A 464 -7.32 30.12 -7.17
C PRO A 464 -8.39 29.71 -6.15
N ALA A 465 -9.61 29.50 -6.61
CA ALA A 465 -10.72 29.04 -5.78
C ALA A 465 -10.71 27.51 -5.68
N TYR A 466 -10.57 26.98 -4.46
CA TYR A 466 -10.73 25.55 -4.18
C TYR A 466 -12.21 25.22 -4.09
N MET A 467 -12.66 24.22 -4.85
CA MET A 467 -14.06 23.79 -4.89
C MET A 467 -14.21 22.30 -4.60
N THR A 468 -15.23 21.96 -3.80
CA THR A 468 -15.67 20.58 -3.59
C THR A 468 -16.45 20.07 -4.80
N ALA A 469 -16.65 18.74 -4.89
CA ALA A 469 -17.36 18.15 -6.01
C ALA A 469 -18.81 18.67 -6.14
N ASP A 470 -19.51 18.87 -5.02
CA ASP A 470 -20.89 19.36 -5.02
C ASP A 470 -21.01 20.83 -5.44
N GLU A 471 -19.99 21.66 -5.14
CA GLU A 471 -19.97 23.07 -5.55
C GLU A 471 -19.65 23.22 -7.04
N GLU A 472 -18.83 22.31 -7.56
CA GLU A 472 -18.43 22.28 -8.96
C GLU A 472 -19.58 21.90 -9.90
N ASP A 473 -20.47 20.99 -9.49
CA ASP A 473 -21.60 20.54 -10.30
C ASP A 473 -22.55 21.68 -10.71
N ASP A 474 -22.65 22.74 -9.90
CA ASP A 474 -23.47 23.93 -10.18
C ASP A 474 -22.76 24.99 -11.04
N LYS A 475 -21.52 24.75 -11.48
CA LYS A 475 -20.68 25.69 -12.24
C LYS A 475 -20.26 25.11 -13.59
N ARG A 476 -20.05 25.99 -14.58
CA ARG A 476 -19.50 25.61 -15.88
C ARG A 476 -17.99 25.73 -15.86
N VAL A 477 -17.31 24.59 -15.82
CA VAL A 477 -15.85 24.53 -15.64
C VAL A 477 -15.18 24.07 -16.93
N ALA A 478 -14.28 24.90 -17.47
CA ALA A 478 -13.45 24.58 -18.62
C ALA A 478 -12.14 23.86 -18.20
N PRO A 479 -11.57 23.01 -19.07
CA PRO A 479 -10.31 22.33 -18.81
C PRO A 479 -9.11 23.29 -18.87
N GLY A 480 -7.94 22.83 -18.42
CA GLY A 480 -6.75 23.68 -18.24
C GLY A 480 -5.87 23.84 -19.48
N ASP A 481 -6.23 23.17 -20.57
CA ASP A 481 -5.57 23.13 -21.87
C ASP A 481 -6.20 24.07 -22.90
N ILE A 482 -7.21 24.86 -22.50
CA ILE A 482 -7.86 25.81 -23.41
C ILE A 482 -6.88 26.87 -23.93
N PRO A 483 -7.01 27.28 -25.21
CA PRO A 483 -6.19 28.35 -25.77
C PRO A 483 -6.61 29.71 -25.18
N ILE A 484 -5.64 30.45 -24.65
CA ILE A 484 -5.82 31.79 -24.08
C ILE A 484 -4.84 32.78 -24.74
N ASP A 485 -5.24 34.05 -24.84
CA ASP A 485 -4.35 35.13 -25.28
C ASP A 485 -3.42 35.63 -24.14
N GLU A 486 -2.51 36.55 -24.46
CA GLU A 486 -1.58 37.15 -23.48
C GLU A 486 -2.28 37.92 -22.35
N ASN A 487 -3.52 38.38 -22.58
CA ASN A 487 -4.34 39.07 -21.59
C ASN A 487 -5.23 38.11 -20.79
N GLY A 488 -5.14 36.79 -21.03
CA GLY A 488 -5.94 35.77 -20.38
C GLY A 488 -7.36 35.61 -20.94
N LYS A 489 -7.67 36.20 -22.11
CA LYS A 489 -8.96 36.01 -22.79
C LYS A 489 -8.99 34.65 -23.47
N ILE A 490 -10.12 33.95 -23.31
CA ILE A 490 -10.32 32.64 -23.93
C ILE A 490 -10.50 32.79 -25.45
N LEU A 491 -9.76 31.98 -26.22
CA LEU A 491 -9.81 31.97 -27.68
C LEU A 491 -10.81 30.92 -28.20
N GLY A 492 -11.51 31.25 -29.29
CA GLY A 492 -12.49 30.37 -29.95
C GLY A 492 -13.95 30.69 -29.62
N ASP A 493 -14.86 30.30 -30.52
CA ASP A 493 -16.30 30.58 -30.39
C ASP A 493 -17.02 29.61 -29.44
N THR A 494 -16.48 28.38 -29.31
CA THR A 494 -17.04 27.31 -28.48
C THR A 494 -15.96 26.71 -27.60
N VAL A 495 -16.23 26.63 -26.30
CA VAL A 495 -15.34 26.11 -25.27
C VAL A 495 -15.95 24.84 -24.68
N PRO A 496 -15.21 23.71 -24.61
CA PRO A 496 -15.66 22.53 -23.90
C PRO A 496 -15.72 22.83 -22.39
N VAL A 497 -16.86 22.53 -21.78
CA VAL A 497 -17.07 22.71 -20.35
C VAL A 497 -17.73 21.48 -19.75
N ARG A 498 -17.46 21.27 -18.46
CA ARG A 498 -18.16 20.29 -17.65
C ARG A 498 -19.23 21.01 -16.83
N TYR A 499 -20.45 20.49 -16.86
CA TYR A 499 -21.59 21.02 -16.11
C TYR A 499 -22.46 19.86 -15.65
N ARG A 500 -22.75 19.77 -14.34
CA ARG A 500 -23.52 18.67 -13.74
C ARG A 500 -23.06 17.29 -14.21
N GLN A 501 -21.75 17.05 -14.14
CA GLN A 501 -21.10 15.78 -14.51
C GLN A 501 -21.11 15.43 -16.01
N GLU A 502 -21.76 16.22 -16.86
CA GLU A 502 -21.78 16.03 -18.32
C GLU A 502 -20.75 16.93 -19.02
N PHE A 503 -20.17 16.43 -20.11
CA PHE A 503 -19.30 17.20 -21.00
C PHE A 503 -20.15 17.85 -22.09
N THR A 504 -20.16 19.18 -22.10
CA THR A 504 -20.92 19.99 -23.06
C THR A 504 -20.03 21.10 -23.64
N THR A 505 -20.56 21.89 -24.56
CA THR A 505 -19.86 23.06 -25.12
C THR A 505 -20.66 24.32 -24.84
N THR A 506 -19.97 25.44 -24.61
CA THR A 506 -20.60 26.74 -24.37
C THR A 506 -19.78 27.88 -24.98
N THR A 507 -20.34 29.09 -24.97
CA THR A 507 -19.63 30.31 -25.37
C THR A 507 -18.69 30.78 -24.25
N PRO A 508 -17.54 31.41 -24.56
CA PRO A 508 -16.59 31.93 -23.57
C PRO A 508 -17.22 32.76 -22.44
N ASP A 509 -18.25 33.55 -22.74
CA ASP A 509 -18.90 34.45 -21.75
C ASP A 509 -19.69 33.70 -20.66
N GLN A 510 -20.01 32.43 -20.87
CA GLN A 510 -20.75 31.60 -19.92
C GLN A 510 -19.84 30.69 -19.08
N VAL A 511 -18.54 30.71 -19.33
CA VAL A 511 -17.55 29.95 -18.55
C VAL A 511 -17.37 30.62 -17.19
N ASP A 512 -17.61 29.88 -16.11
CA ASP A 512 -17.46 30.41 -14.75
C ASP A 512 -16.01 30.25 -14.24
N TYR A 513 -15.39 29.10 -14.56
CA TYR A 513 -14.08 28.72 -14.05
C TYR A 513 -13.25 27.94 -15.07
N VAL A 514 -11.93 28.00 -14.93
CA VAL A 514 -10.95 27.26 -15.75
C VAL A 514 -10.01 26.49 -14.82
N ALA A 515 -9.68 25.24 -15.16
CA ALA A 515 -8.70 24.46 -14.39
C ALA A 515 -7.31 25.10 -14.39
N VAL A 516 -6.58 24.96 -13.29
CA VAL A 516 -5.30 25.66 -13.10
C VAL A 516 -4.20 25.11 -14.00
N SER A 517 -4.22 23.80 -14.25
CA SER A 517 -3.19 23.11 -15.01
C SER A 517 -3.75 21.88 -15.72
N PRO A 518 -3.25 21.51 -16.92
CA PRO A 518 -3.62 20.25 -17.58
C PRO A 518 -3.30 19.01 -16.72
N VAL A 519 -2.20 19.02 -15.97
CA VAL A 519 -1.81 17.88 -15.11
C VAL A 519 -2.61 17.78 -13.81
N GLN A 520 -3.56 18.69 -13.58
CA GLN A 520 -4.42 18.71 -12.39
C GLN A 520 -5.22 17.40 -12.22
N ILE A 521 -5.53 16.71 -13.32
CA ILE A 521 -6.39 15.51 -13.32
C ILE A 521 -5.67 14.21 -12.93
N ILE A 522 -4.34 14.17 -13.04
CA ILE A 522 -3.53 12.97 -12.85
C ILE A 522 -2.76 13.02 -11.53
N SER A 523 -2.21 11.88 -11.10
CA SER A 523 -1.34 11.78 -9.93
C SER A 523 0.10 12.20 -10.25
N VAL A 524 0.91 12.35 -9.21
CA VAL A 524 2.32 12.69 -9.33
C VAL A 524 3.08 11.67 -10.18
N ALA A 525 2.89 10.36 -9.96
CA ALA A 525 3.60 9.34 -10.73
C ALA A 525 3.18 9.30 -12.21
N THR A 526 1.89 9.47 -12.49
CA THR A 526 1.41 9.54 -13.87
C THR A 526 1.89 10.81 -14.57
N SER A 527 1.99 11.93 -13.85
CA SER A 527 2.48 13.20 -14.40
C SER A 527 3.97 13.22 -14.76
N LEU A 528 4.73 12.19 -14.39
CA LEU A 528 6.15 12.02 -14.76
C LEU A 528 6.35 11.27 -16.10
N ILE A 529 5.26 10.83 -16.74
CA ILE A 529 5.28 10.21 -18.07
C ILE A 529 5.18 11.35 -19.11
N PRO A 530 6.23 11.64 -19.89
CA PRO A 530 6.13 12.61 -20.99
C PRO A 530 5.21 12.04 -22.09
N PHE A 531 4.60 12.89 -22.92
CA PHE A 531 3.74 12.45 -24.03
C PHE A 531 2.60 11.49 -23.62
N LEU A 532 2.08 11.64 -22.41
CA LEU A 532 1.05 10.78 -21.82
C LEU A 532 -0.23 10.71 -22.67
N GLU A 533 -0.58 11.80 -23.34
CA GLU A 533 -1.72 11.93 -24.24
C GLU A 533 -1.66 10.97 -25.45
N HIS A 534 -0.47 10.46 -25.78
CA HIS A 534 -0.25 9.49 -26.87
C HIS A 534 -0.25 8.03 -26.40
N ASP A 535 -0.56 7.79 -25.12
CA ASP A 535 -0.62 6.47 -24.52
C ASP A 535 -2.05 6.07 -24.14
N ASP A 536 -2.43 4.83 -24.46
CA ASP A 536 -3.65 4.23 -23.92
C ASP A 536 -3.62 4.21 -22.38
N ALA A 537 -4.78 4.45 -21.76
CA ALA A 537 -4.91 4.54 -20.32
C ALA A 537 -4.40 3.30 -19.58
N ASN A 538 -4.56 2.09 -20.14
CA ASN A 538 -4.06 0.87 -19.51
C ASN A 538 -2.52 0.83 -19.51
N ARG A 539 -1.88 1.36 -20.56
CA ARG A 539 -0.41 1.44 -20.63
C ARG A 539 0.14 2.53 -19.73
N ALA A 540 -0.52 3.67 -19.67
CA ALA A 540 -0.19 4.73 -18.72
C ALA A 540 -0.30 4.25 -17.25
N LEU A 541 -1.34 3.47 -16.93
CA LEU A 541 -1.52 2.84 -15.62
C LEU A 541 -0.35 1.91 -15.29
N MET A 542 0.01 1.02 -16.23
CA MET A 542 1.16 0.13 -16.10
C MET A 542 2.47 0.93 -15.90
N GLY A 543 2.69 1.97 -16.70
CA GLY A 543 3.85 2.85 -16.62
C GLY A 543 3.99 3.55 -15.27
N SER A 544 2.90 4.17 -14.80
CA SER A 544 2.83 4.81 -13.48
C SER A 544 3.11 3.82 -12.35
N ASN A 545 2.61 2.58 -12.45
CA ASN A 545 2.85 1.54 -11.46
C ASN A 545 4.30 1.04 -11.46
N MET A 546 4.90 0.85 -12.63
CA MET A 546 6.26 0.30 -12.77
C MET A 546 7.34 1.32 -12.39
N GLN A 547 7.12 2.62 -12.56
CA GLN A 547 8.04 3.64 -12.05
C GLN A 547 8.26 3.51 -10.54
N ARG A 548 7.24 3.12 -9.76
CA ARG A 548 7.37 2.87 -8.32
C ARG A 548 8.19 1.61 -7.98
N GLN A 549 8.31 0.70 -8.93
CA GLN A 549 9.05 -0.55 -8.78
C GLN A 549 10.52 -0.42 -9.23
N ALA A 550 10.93 0.75 -9.73
CA ALA A 550 12.29 0.97 -10.21
C ALA A 550 13.29 0.93 -9.05
N VAL A 551 14.34 0.12 -9.20
CA VAL A 551 15.39 -0.05 -8.18
C VAL A 551 16.41 1.08 -8.31
N PRO A 552 16.85 1.71 -7.19
CA PRO A 552 17.92 2.68 -7.21
C PRO A 552 19.22 2.08 -7.74
N LEU A 553 19.75 2.72 -8.78
CA LEU A 553 21.00 2.30 -9.43
C LEU A 553 22.21 2.85 -8.68
N LEU A 554 23.37 2.23 -8.91
CA LEU A 554 24.64 2.67 -8.33
C LEU A 554 24.99 4.10 -8.75
N ARG A 555 24.65 4.48 -9.99
CA ARG A 555 24.86 5.81 -10.55
C ARG A 555 23.57 6.24 -11.26
N PRO A 556 22.63 6.89 -10.57
CA PRO A 556 21.41 7.36 -11.22
C PRO A 556 21.72 8.43 -12.28
N GLU A 557 20.91 8.48 -13.33
CA GLU A 557 20.99 9.50 -14.38
C GLU A 557 19.60 10.13 -14.60
N ARG A 558 19.54 11.46 -14.64
CA ARG A 558 18.32 12.22 -14.91
C ARG A 558 17.85 12.03 -16.36
N PRO A 559 16.53 11.98 -16.61
CA PRO A 559 16.01 11.80 -17.96
C PRO A 559 16.36 13.00 -18.86
N LEU A 560 16.66 12.76 -20.14
CA LEU A 560 16.85 13.82 -21.14
C LEU A 560 15.52 14.52 -21.46
N VAL A 561 14.42 13.77 -21.44
CA VAL A 561 13.06 14.28 -21.58
C VAL A 561 12.31 14.04 -20.27
N GLY A 562 12.12 15.11 -19.51
CA GLY A 562 11.34 15.12 -18.27
C GLY A 562 10.07 15.94 -18.41
N THR A 563 9.31 16.03 -17.33
CA THR A 563 8.05 16.79 -17.24
C THR A 563 8.22 18.08 -16.45
N GLY A 564 9.34 18.21 -15.73
CA GLY A 564 9.68 19.31 -14.83
C GLY A 564 9.10 19.16 -13.43
N LEU A 565 8.44 18.04 -13.14
CA LEU A 565 7.91 17.69 -11.82
C LEU A 565 8.88 16.83 -11.00
N GLU A 566 9.95 16.34 -11.62
CA GLU A 566 10.98 15.48 -11.03
C GLU A 566 11.65 16.14 -9.83
N ALA A 567 11.99 17.43 -9.95
CA ALA A 567 12.63 18.21 -8.88
C ALA A 567 11.72 18.35 -7.65
N GLN A 568 10.43 18.60 -7.86
CA GLN A 568 9.49 18.72 -6.75
C GLN A 568 9.18 17.36 -6.12
N ALA A 569 8.97 16.32 -6.93
CA ALA A 569 8.77 14.97 -6.42
C ALA A 569 9.96 14.48 -5.58
N ALA A 570 11.19 14.77 -5.99
CA ALA A 570 12.39 14.46 -5.23
C ALA A 570 12.45 15.22 -3.90
N ARG A 571 12.21 16.55 -3.90
CA ARG A 571 12.18 17.37 -2.67
C ARG A 571 11.11 16.92 -1.69
N ASP A 572 9.86 16.77 -2.14
CA ASP A 572 8.73 16.48 -1.28
C ASP A 572 8.74 15.02 -0.76
N SER A 573 9.46 14.10 -1.43
CA SER A 573 9.68 12.75 -0.91
C SER A 573 10.40 12.73 0.45
N GLY A 574 11.22 13.75 0.72
CA GLY A 574 12.08 13.85 1.89
C GLY A 574 13.29 12.91 1.87
N MET A 575 13.69 12.40 0.70
CA MET A 575 14.93 11.61 0.54
C MET A 575 16.17 12.47 0.26
N VAL A 576 15.98 13.65 -0.33
CA VAL A 576 17.04 14.64 -0.52
C VAL A 576 17.19 15.51 0.73
N ILE A 577 18.41 15.95 1.03
CA ILE A 577 18.64 16.88 2.14
C ILE A 577 18.46 18.30 1.63
N VAL A 578 17.58 19.05 2.26
CA VAL A 578 17.23 20.43 1.90
C VAL A 578 17.73 21.38 2.99
N SER A 579 18.30 22.53 2.60
CA SER A 579 18.71 23.55 3.56
C SER A 579 17.50 24.17 4.26
N ARG A 580 17.54 24.24 5.59
CA ARG A 580 16.49 24.87 6.41
C ARG A 580 16.61 26.38 6.49
N THR A 581 17.79 26.92 6.21
CA THR A 581 18.12 28.35 6.40
C THR A 581 19.03 28.83 5.27
N ASP A 582 18.97 30.13 4.98
CA ASP A 582 19.96 30.78 4.14
C ASP A 582 21.31 30.80 4.85
N GLY A 583 22.38 30.45 4.15
CA GLY A 583 23.68 30.28 4.78
C GLY A 583 24.82 30.01 3.81
N GLU A 584 26.01 29.84 4.38
CA GLU A 584 27.21 29.40 3.67
C GLU A 584 27.64 28.03 4.18
N VAL A 585 28.00 27.13 3.26
CA VAL A 585 28.47 25.79 3.58
C VAL A 585 29.89 25.87 4.12
N THR A 586 30.08 25.58 5.41
CA THR A 586 31.39 25.65 6.07
C THR A 586 32.17 24.34 5.97
N TYR A 587 31.47 23.22 5.87
CA TYR A 587 32.08 21.89 5.84
C TYR A 587 31.20 20.89 5.09
N VAL A 588 31.85 20.02 4.29
CA VAL A 588 31.21 18.92 3.56
C VAL A 588 32.12 17.70 3.62
N ASP A 589 31.57 16.57 4.05
CA ASP A 589 32.17 15.25 3.85
C ASP A 589 31.10 14.26 3.33
N ALA A 590 31.44 12.98 3.24
CA ALA A 590 30.52 11.96 2.75
C ALA A 590 29.38 11.62 3.73
N GLU A 591 29.46 12.03 4.99
CA GLU A 591 28.57 11.67 6.11
C GLU A 591 27.79 12.86 6.68
N ARG A 592 28.24 14.10 6.47
CA ARG A 592 27.63 15.30 7.04
C ARG A 592 27.95 16.56 6.24
N ILE A 593 27.03 17.53 6.36
CA ILE A 593 27.14 18.88 5.80
C ILE A 593 26.92 19.87 6.94
N ARG A 594 27.75 20.90 7.05
CA ARG A 594 27.55 22.01 8.00
C ARG A 594 27.30 23.30 7.27
N VAL A 595 26.26 24.00 7.69
CA VAL A 595 25.85 25.30 7.14
C VAL A 595 25.90 26.33 8.26
N ARG A 596 26.57 27.45 7.99
CA ARG A 596 26.55 28.64 8.84
C ARG A 596 25.47 29.60 8.33
N PRO A 597 24.40 29.83 9.11
CA PRO A 597 23.33 30.75 8.71
C PRO A 597 23.83 32.18 8.48
N THR A 598 23.32 32.85 7.44
CA THR A 598 23.64 34.26 7.15
C THR A 598 22.73 35.18 7.96
N SER A 599 23.07 35.40 9.24
CA SER A 599 22.36 36.24 10.23
C SER A 599 20.90 35.81 10.55
N ILE A 600 20.61 35.61 11.83
CA ILE A 600 19.23 35.41 12.33
C ILE A 600 18.76 36.74 12.92
N LYS A 601 17.76 37.39 12.32
CA LYS A 601 17.07 38.50 12.99
C LYS A 601 16.14 37.92 14.05
N THR A 602 16.53 38.01 15.32
CA THR A 602 15.60 37.78 16.44
C THR A 602 14.60 38.93 16.52
N ALA A 603 13.40 38.67 17.05
CA ALA A 603 12.36 39.68 17.27
C ALA A 603 12.85 40.87 18.16
N ASP A 604 13.93 40.67 18.93
CA ASP A 604 14.53 41.66 19.84
C ASP A 604 15.79 42.37 19.26
N GLY A 605 16.11 42.17 17.97
CA GLY A 605 17.17 42.94 17.29
C GLY A 605 18.61 42.69 17.78
N LYS A 606 18.88 41.60 18.50
CA LYS A 606 20.25 41.19 18.90
C LYS A 606 20.82 40.18 17.91
N GLU A 607 21.98 40.49 17.36
CA GLU A 607 22.81 39.55 16.57
C GLU A 607 23.47 38.54 17.53
N GLU A 608 22.94 37.31 17.60
CA GLU A 608 23.68 36.17 18.15
C GLU A 608 24.58 35.57 17.07
N GLN A 609 25.75 35.05 17.47
CA GLN A 609 26.57 34.23 16.59
C GLN A 609 25.75 32.99 16.18
N PRO A 610 25.43 32.82 14.89
CA PRO A 610 24.54 31.74 14.48
C PRO A 610 25.25 30.39 14.67
N LYS A 611 24.65 29.53 15.49
CA LYS A 611 25.12 28.15 15.69
C LYS A 611 25.10 27.43 14.34
N GLU A 612 26.21 26.79 13.98
CA GLU A 612 26.29 25.97 12.77
C GLU A 612 25.26 24.83 12.84
N ILE A 613 24.52 24.63 11.74
CA ILE A 613 23.54 23.56 11.62
C ILE A 613 24.23 22.39 10.93
N GLU A 614 24.27 21.24 11.60
CA GLU A 614 24.82 20.00 11.07
C GLU A 614 23.70 19.12 10.51
N TYR A 615 23.87 18.67 9.27
CA TYR A 615 22.99 17.74 8.57
C TYR A 615 23.73 16.42 8.40
N VAL A 616 23.21 15.34 8.99
CA VAL A 616 23.79 13.99 8.88
C VAL A 616 23.20 13.28 7.66
N LEU A 617 24.06 12.67 6.85
CA LEU A 617 23.70 11.94 5.63
C LEU A 617 23.53 10.45 5.91
N GLN A 618 22.53 9.85 5.27
CA GLN A 618 22.27 8.41 5.34
C GLN A 618 23.21 7.65 4.40
N LYS A 619 23.99 6.70 4.93
CA LYS A 619 24.98 5.92 4.16
C LYS A 619 24.68 4.43 4.24
N TYR A 620 24.53 3.80 3.07
CA TYR A 620 24.32 2.35 2.91
C TYR A 620 23.29 1.76 3.89
N GLN A 621 22.22 2.50 4.17
CA GLN A 621 21.15 2.03 5.03
C GLN A 621 20.21 1.11 4.25
N ARG A 622 19.71 0.08 4.92
CA ARG A 622 18.71 -0.83 4.36
C ARG A 622 17.33 -0.15 4.30
N SER A 623 16.65 -0.26 3.17
CA SER A 623 15.23 0.09 3.03
C SER A 623 14.30 -1.06 3.45
N ASN A 624 12.99 -0.82 3.55
CA ASN A 624 12.03 -1.89 3.80
C ASN A 624 12.00 -3.00 2.73
N GLN A 625 12.39 -2.69 1.48
CA GLN A 625 12.42 -3.63 0.33
C GLN A 625 13.85 -4.10 0.03
N ASP A 626 14.75 -4.06 1.02
CA ASP A 626 16.14 -4.50 0.92
C ASP A 626 16.98 -3.73 -0.12
N THR A 627 16.50 -2.57 -0.59
CA THR A 627 17.28 -1.65 -1.43
C THR A 627 18.21 -0.78 -0.57
N CYS A 628 19.17 -0.14 -1.22
CA CYS A 628 20.14 0.74 -0.55
C CYS A 628 19.67 2.20 -0.51
N LEU A 629 19.53 2.75 0.70
CA LEU A 629 19.37 4.18 0.98
C LEU A 629 20.76 4.81 1.16
N ASN A 630 21.14 5.68 0.23
CA ASN A 630 22.46 6.32 0.24
C ASN A 630 22.38 7.75 -0.28
N GLN A 631 22.77 8.70 0.57
CA GLN A 631 22.83 10.11 0.25
C GLN A 631 24.25 10.55 -0.13
N ARG A 632 24.34 11.53 -1.04
CA ARG A 632 25.60 12.07 -1.57
C ARG A 632 25.53 13.60 -1.59
N PRO A 633 26.50 14.30 -0.97
CA PRO A 633 26.52 15.76 -1.00
C PRO A 633 26.72 16.26 -2.43
N ILE A 634 25.99 17.32 -2.82
CA ILE A 634 26.16 18.02 -4.10
C ILE A 634 26.85 19.38 -3.95
N VAL A 635 26.73 19.98 -2.76
CA VAL A 635 27.37 21.27 -2.42
C VAL A 635 28.85 21.12 -2.10
N ARG A 636 29.60 22.20 -2.28
CA ARG A 636 31.01 22.33 -1.93
C ARG A 636 31.18 23.35 -0.81
N VAL A 637 32.33 23.30 -0.14
CA VAL A 637 32.68 24.28 0.90
C VAL A 637 32.79 25.67 0.27
N GLY A 638 32.14 26.66 0.89
CA GLY A 638 32.04 28.04 0.40
C GLY A 638 30.81 28.32 -0.47
N ASP A 639 30.01 27.31 -0.81
CA ASP A 639 28.76 27.53 -1.54
C ASP A 639 27.75 28.27 -0.66
N LYS A 640 27.08 29.27 -1.25
CA LYS A 640 25.93 29.94 -0.62
C LYS A 640 24.67 29.13 -0.92
N VAL A 641 23.96 28.76 0.14
CA VAL A 641 22.72 27.97 0.06
C VAL A 641 21.53 28.80 0.50
N GLN A 642 20.40 28.61 -0.18
CA GLN A 642 19.12 29.20 0.19
C GLN A 642 18.23 28.19 0.91
N ALA A 643 17.35 28.65 1.78
CA ALA A 643 16.32 27.83 2.39
C ALA A 643 15.47 27.18 1.28
N GLY A 644 15.30 25.85 1.35
CA GLY A 644 14.62 25.09 0.29
C GLY A 644 15.53 24.53 -0.82
N GLN A 645 16.81 24.92 -0.86
CA GLN A 645 17.78 24.38 -1.81
C GLN A 645 18.24 22.97 -1.42
N VAL A 646 18.31 22.06 -2.39
CA VAL A 646 18.86 20.71 -2.18
C VAL A 646 20.38 20.80 -1.98
N MET A 647 20.89 20.09 -0.97
CA MET A 647 22.31 20.04 -0.60
C MET A 647 22.91 18.65 -0.75
N ALA A 648 22.09 17.60 -0.71
CA ALA A 648 22.51 16.23 -0.97
C ALA A 648 21.42 15.47 -1.74
N ASP A 649 21.85 14.73 -2.75
CA ASP A 649 21.03 13.76 -3.47
C ASP A 649 20.83 12.52 -2.59
N GLY A 650 19.66 11.90 -2.71
CA GLY A 650 19.33 10.61 -2.12
C GLY A 650 19.49 9.44 -3.11
N SER A 651 18.87 8.31 -2.77
CA SER A 651 18.77 7.17 -3.67
C SER A 651 17.83 7.50 -4.84
N ALA A 652 18.24 7.19 -6.07
CA ALA A 652 17.49 7.48 -7.30
C ALA A 652 17.19 8.98 -7.53
N THR A 653 18.14 9.85 -7.20
CA THR A 653 18.10 11.28 -7.53
C THR A 653 19.45 11.75 -8.07
N GLU A 654 19.44 12.72 -8.98
CA GLU A 654 20.64 13.39 -9.51
C GLU A 654 20.38 14.89 -9.64
N GLY A 655 21.22 15.72 -9.02
CA GLY A 655 21.11 17.18 -9.10
C GLY A 655 19.82 17.74 -8.51
N GLY A 656 19.24 17.05 -7.52
CA GLY A 656 17.95 17.39 -6.92
C GLY A 656 16.72 16.97 -7.72
N GLU A 657 16.89 16.28 -8.85
CA GLU A 657 15.81 15.70 -9.67
C GLU A 657 15.67 14.20 -9.45
N LEU A 658 14.46 13.67 -9.65
CA LEU A 658 14.21 12.24 -9.62
C LEU A 658 14.86 11.54 -10.83
N ALA A 659 15.65 10.50 -10.56
CA ALA A 659 16.42 9.76 -11.54
C ALA A 659 16.27 8.24 -11.29
N LEU A 660 15.22 7.65 -11.88
CA LEU A 660 14.81 6.26 -11.66
C LEU A 660 15.53 5.24 -12.57
N GLY A 661 16.21 5.69 -13.63
CA GLY A 661 16.78 4.86 -14.69
C GLY A 661 17.95 5.53 -15.41
N HIS A 662 18.14 5.17 -16.69
CA HIS A 662 19.19 5.70 -17.57
C HIS A 662 18.68 6.02 -18.97
N ASN A 663 19.37 6.94 -19.66
CA ASN A 663 19.11 7.28 -21.07
C ASN A 663 19.89 6.33 -22.00
N ILE A 664 19.21 5.32 -22.54
CA ILE A 664 19.82 4.21 -23.28
C ILE A 664 19.54 4.30 -24.78
N LEU A 665 20.52 3.95 -25.62
CA LEU A 665 20.34 3.94 -27.07
C LEU A 665 19.52 2.72 -27.49
N VAL A 666 18.33 2.95 -28.02
CA VAL A 666 17.35 1.92 -28.37
C VAL A 666 17.12 1.88 -29.88
N ALA A 667 17.04 0.67 -30.45
CA ALA A 667 16.54 0.43 -31.80
C ALA A 667 15.23 -0.36 -31.78
N TYR A 668 14.25 0.06 -32.58
CA TYR A 668 12.98 -0.64 -32.75
C TYR A 668 13.01 -1.54 -33.99
N MET A 669 13.54 -2.75 -33.84
CA MET A 669 13.57 -3.77 -34.90
C MET A 669 13.50 -5.18 -34.31
N PRO A 670 12.91 -6.16 -35.00
CA PRO A 670 13.07 -7.56 -34.62
C PRO A 670 14.52 -7.99 -34.82
N TRP A 671 15.07 -8.80 -33.92
CA TRP A 671 16.45 -9.30 -33.99
C TRP A 671 16.53 -10.79 -33.68
N GLU A 672 16.63 -11.62 -34.71
CA GLU A 672 16.85 -13.09 -34.61
C GLU A 672 15.90 -13.82 -33.64
N GLY A 673 14.71 -13.26 -33.39
CA GLY A 673 13.75 -13.77 -32.41
C GLY A 673 14.13 -13.58 -30.94
N TYR A 674 15.29 -12.97 -30.61
CA TYR A 674 15.67 -12.73 -29.20
C TYR A 674 14.75 -11.74 -28.50
N ASN A 675 14.17 -10.79 -29.24
CA ASN A 675 13.17 -9.86 -28.75
C ASN A 675 11.73 -10.25 -29.17
N TYR A 676 11.47 -11.55 -29.30
CA TYR A 676 10.12 -12.06 -29.57
C TYR A 676 9.15 -11.69 -28.43
N GLU A 677 7.91 -11.34 -28.80
CA GLU A 677 6.91 -10.76 -27.88
C GLU A 677 7.45 -9.53 -27.14
N ASP A 678 7.65 -9.67 -25.82
CA ASP A 678 8.11 -8.63 -24.90
C ASP A 678 9.55 -8.85 -24.43
N ALA A 679 10.27 -9.80 -25.03
CA ALA A 679 11.67 -10.01 -24.68
C ALA A 679 12.53 -8.80 -25.07
N ILE A 680 13.52 -8.51 -24.24
CA ILE A 680 14.45 -7.39 -24.43
C ILE A 680 15.84 -7.96 -24.68
N LEU A 681 16.45 -7.53 -25.78
CA LEU A 681 17.84 -7.81 -26.11
C LEU A 681 18.71 -6.66 -25.60
N ILE A 682 19.78 -6.97 -24.87
CA ILE A 682 20.68 -5.95 -24.32
C ILE A 682 22.13 -6.16 -24.77
N CYS A 683 22.88 -5.07 -24.83
CA CYS A 683 24.32 -5.07 -25.07
C CYS A 683 25.10 -5.36 -23.78
N GLU A 684 26.18 -6.13 -23.89
CA GLU A 684 27.11 -6.44 -22.81
C GLU A 684 27.78 -5.19 -22.20
N ARG A 685 27.85 -4.08 -22.97
CA ARG A 685 28.29 -2.77 -22.49
C ARG A 685 27.60 -2.36 -21.19
N LEU A 686 26.29 -2.63 -21.09
CA LEU A 686 25.48 -2.27 -19.91
C LEU A 686 25.90 -3.02 -18.65
N VAL A 687 26.45 -4.22 -18.80
CA VAL A 687 26.96 -5.07 -17.71
C VAL A 687 28.38 -4.65 -17.30
N TYR A 688 29.24 -4.37 -18.29
CA TYR A 688 30.63 -3.96 -18.05
C TYR A 688 30.73 -2.59 -17.39
N GLN A 689 29.92 -1.62 -17.83
CA GLN A 689 29.93 -0.25 -17.31
C GLN A 689 29.11 -0.08 -16.03
N ASP A 690 28.53 -1.17 -15.49
CA ASP A 690 27.69 -1.15 -14.27
C ASP A 690 26.51 -0.15 -14.35
N ILE A 691 25.94 0.07 -15.54
CA ILE A 691 24.84 1.03 -15.77
C ILE A 691 23.61 0.62 -14.96
N TYR A 692 23.18 -0.64 -15.12
CA TYR A 692 22.00 -1.19 -14.42
C TYR A 692 22.37 -2.04 -13.20
N THR A 693 23.39 -1.62 -12.46
CA THR A 693 23.83 -2.31 -11.24
C THR A 693 23.21 -1.65 -10.00
N SER A 694 22.59 -2.45 -9.14
CA SER A 694 21.96 -2.01 -7.88
C SER A 694 22.66 -2.60 -6.66
N ILE A 695 22.54 -1.93 -5.51
CA ILE A 695 23.00 -2.45 -4.22
C ILE A 695 21.77 -2.87 -3.41
N HIS A 696 21.79 -4.10 -2.93
CA HIS A 696 20.78 -4.67 -2.04
C HIS A 696 21.42 -4.94 -0.69
N VAL A 697 20.72 -4.64 0.41
CA VAL A 697 21.21 -4.86 1.77
C VAL A 697 20.22 -5.74 2.50
N GLU A 698 20.60 -6.98 2.71
CA GLU A 698 19.77 -7.99 3.38
C GLU A 698 20.12 -8.04 4.88
N LYS A 699 19.10 -8.29 5.70
CA LYS A 699 19.23 -8.41 7.15
C LYS A 699 19.01 -9.86 7.57
N PHE A 700 20.07 -10.51 8.09
CA PHE A 700 19.96 -11.79 8.77
C PHE A 700 19.94 -11.59 10.27
N GLU A 701 19.11 -12.35 10.98
CA GLU A 701 18.89 -12.20 12.40
C GLU A 701 18.83 -13.56 13.07
N ILE A 702 19.51 -13.68 14.21
CA ILE A 702 19.42 -14.85 15.08
C ILE A 702 19.38 -14.42 16.54
N GLU A 703 18.63 -15.16 17.34
CA GLU A 703 18.48 -14.93 18.76
C GLU A 703 18.99 -16.14 19.55
N ALA A 704 19.61 -15.84 20.70
CA ALA A 704 20.02 -16.80 21.70
C ALA A 704 18.99 -16.79 22.84
N ARG A 705 18.27 -17.91 23.00
CA ARG A 705 17.15 -18.03 23.94
C ARG A 705 17.49 -18.89 25.15
N GLN A 706 16.75 -18.69 26.23
CA GLN A 706 16.73 -19.63 27.34
C GLN A 706 15.89 -20.85 26.98
N THR A 707 16.50 -22.04 26.85
CA THR A 707 15.77 -23.30 26.67
C THR A 707 15.53 -23.99 28.02
N LYS A 708 14.73 -25.06 28.01
CA LYS A 708 14.48 -25.89 29.20
C LYS A 708 15.75 -26.63 29.69
N LEU A 709 16.67 -26.95 28.78
CA LEU A 709 17.88 -27.72 29.07
C LEU A 709 19.09 -26.83 29.41
N GLY A 710 19.00 -25.54 29.09
CA GLY A 710 20.07 -24.56 29.29
C GLY A 710 19.92 -23.35 28.36
N PRO A 711 20.71 -22.30 28.56
CA PRO A 711 20.78 -21.18 27.61
C PRO A 711 21.38 -21.65 26.27
N GLU A 712 20.90 -21.10 25.16
CA GLU A 712 21.65 -21.12 23.91
C GLU A 712 22.80 -20.13 24.00
N GLU A 713 23.97 -20.51 23.47
CA GLU A 713 25.17 -19.70 23.52
C GLU A 713 25.65 -19.35 22.11
N ILE A 714 26.12 -18.12 21.95
CA ILE A 714 26.82 -17.68 20.73
C ILE A 714 28.31 -17.85 21.00
N THR A 715 28.96 -18.71 20.22
CA THR A 715 30.36 -19.08 20.43
C THR A 715 31.01 -19.48 19.12
N ARG A 716 32.33 -19.31 19.04
CA ARG A 716 33.17 -19.81 17.95
C ARG A 716 33.32 -21.35 18.00
N GLU A 717 33.15 -21.97 19.17
CA GLU A 717 33.32 -23.41 19.39
C GLU A 717 32.10 -24.21 18.90
N ILE A 718 32.01 -24.44 17.59
CA ILE A 718 30.88 -25.14 16.96
C ILE A 718 31.25 -26.61 16.72
N PRO A 719 30.38 -27.58 17.10
CA PRO A 719 30.66 -28.99 16.88
C PRO A 719 30.67 -29.38 15.40
N ASN A 720 31.61 -30.25 15.01
CA ASN A 720 31.72 -30.85 13.67
C ASN A 720 31.92 -29.84 12.52
N VAL A 721 32.45 -28.66 12.82
CA VAL A 721 32.82 -27.63 11.83
C VAL A 721 34.35 -27.49 11.80
N GLY A 722 34.94 -27.50 10.60
CA GLY A 722 36.39 -27.33 10.44
C GLY A 722 36.85 -25.88 10.62
N GLU A 723 38.12 -25.67 10.96
CA GLU A 723 38.71 -24.34 11.20
C GLU A 723 38.58 -23.38 10.01
N ASP A 724 38.61 -23.91 8.78
CA ASP A 724 38.47 -23.09 7.57
C ASP A 724 37.13 -22.33 7.52
N ALA A 725 36.04 -22.97 7.94
CA ALA A 725 34.71 -22.35 7.99
C ALA A 725 34.58 -21.33 9.15
N LEU A 726 35.42 -21.44 10.18
CA LEU A 726 35.43 -20.53 11.34
C LEU A 726 36.40 -19.35 11.15
N ARG A 727 37.20 -19.34 10.07
CA ARG A 727 38.26 -18.35 9.82
C ARG A 727 37.76 -16.91 9.87
N GLN A 728 36.58 -16.64 9.33
CA GLN A 728 36.04 -15.28 9.25
C GLN A 728 35.31 -14.83 10.53
N LEU A 729 35.01 -15.76 11.45
CA LEU A 729 34.41 -15.43 12.74
C LEU A 729 35.43 -14.76 13.67
N ASP A 730 34.93 -13.91 14.56
CA ASP A 730 35.67 -13.37 15.69
C ASP A 730 35.75 -14.39 16.85
N GLU A 731 36.29 -13.96 17.99
CA GLU A 731 36.44 -14.79 19.19
C GLU A 731 35.08 -15.16 19.82
N THR A 732 34.05 -14.33 19.61
CA THR A 732 32.69 -14.56 20.11
C THR A 732 31.86 -15.47 19.19
N GLY A 733 32.36 -15.79 18.00
CA GLY A 733 31.65 -16.57 16.99
C GLY A 733 30.77 -15.74 16.06
N ILE A 734 30.99 -14.43 15.97
CA ILE A 734 30.27 -13.52 15.08
C ILE A 734 31.15 -13.14 13.88
N ILE A 735 30.57 -13.01 12.70
CA ILE A 735 31.28 -12.63 11.48
C ILE A 735 31.85 -11.21 11.56
N ARG A 736 33.07 -11.01 11.05
CA ARG A 736 33.72 -9.69 11.03
C ARG A 736 33.11 -8.75 9.99
N ILE A 737 33.03 -7.46 10.31
CA ILE A 737 32.61 -6.44 9.34
C ILE A 737 33.63 -6.36 8.20
N GLY A 738 33.14 -6.26 6.96
CA GLY A 738 33.95 -6.20 5.76
C GLY A 738 34.35 -7.55 5.18
N ALA A 739 33.98 -8.65 5.82
CA ALA A 739 34.26 -10.01 5.35
C ALA A 739 33.35 -10.36 4.15
N TRP A 740 33.88 -11.17 3.23
CA TRP A 740 33.16 -11.65 2.04
C TRP A 740 32.60 -13.03 2.35
N VAL A 741 31.29 -13.17 2.19
CA VAL A 741 30.54 -14.38 2.54
C VAL A 741 29.80 -14.94 1.33
N GLU A 742 29.76 -16.26 1.26
CA GLU A 742 29.07 -17.04 0.24
C GLU A 742 28.03 -17.97 0.88
N SER A 743 27.21 -18.61 0.05
CA SER A 743 26.15 -19.50 0.51
C SER A 743 26.70 -20.63 1.39
N GLY A 744 26.12 -20.81 2.58
CA GLY A 744 26.52 -21.82 3.56
C GLY A 744 27.55 -21.36 4.60
N ASP A 745 28.20 -20.20 4.39
CA ASP A 745 29.11 -19.61 5.37
C ASP A 745 28.39 -19.26 6.67
N ILE A 746 29.10 -19.38 7.79
CA ILE A 746 28.56 -19.09 9.12
C ILE A 746 28.65 -17.60 9.38
N LEU A 747 27.51 -16.97 9.63
CA LEU A 747 27.42 -15.57 10.05
C LEU A 747 27.52 -15.42 11.57
N VAL A 748 26.85 -16.31 12.29
CA VAL A 748 26.83 -16.31 13.76
C VAL A 748 26.81 -17.76 14.25
N GLY A 749 27.86 -18.16 14.95
CA GLY A 749 28.00 -19.45 15.59
C GLY A 749 27.07 -19.57 16.78
N LYS A 750 26.05 -20.43 16.70
CA LYS A 750 25.10 -20.67 17.80
C LYS A 750 25.02 -22.14 18.15
N VAL A 751 25.20 -22.44 19.43
CA VAL A 751 25.07 -23.79 19.97
C VAL A 751 23.86 -23.89 20.90
N THR A 752 23.07 -24.94 20.72
CA THR A 752 21.90 -25.22 21.56
C THR A 752 22.17 -26.49 22.38
N PRO A 753 21.96 -26.47 23.71
CA PRO A 753 22.10 -27.66 24.54
C PRO A 753 21.09 -28.74 24.12
N LYS A 754 21.57 -29.96 23.97
CA LYS A 754 20.81 -31.14 23.57
C LYS A 754 20.83 -32.15 24.72
N GLY A 755 19.65 -32.68 25.06
CA GLY A 755 19.57 -33.77 26.03
C GLY A 755 20.10 -35.08 25.43
N GLU A 756 20.43 -36.04 26.29
CA GLU A 756 20.77 -37.39 25.86
C GLU A 756 19.54 -38.05 25.23
N SER A 757 19.52 -38.12 23.90
CA SER A 757 18.50 -38.83 23.12
C SER A 757 18.95 -40.27 22.87
N ASP A 758 18.03 -41.23 22.89
CA ASP A 758 18.32 -42.59 22.42
C ASP A 758 18.66 -42.55 20.94
N GLN A 759 19.94 -42.77 20.65
CA GLN A 759 20.47 -42.72 19.30
C GLN A 759 20.17 -44.04 18.57
N PRO A 760 19.96 -44.00 17.25
CA PRO A 760 19.82 -45.22 16.46
C PRO A 760 21.08 -46.09 16.61
N PRO A 761 20.95 -47.43 16.58
CA PRO A 761 22.07 -48.36 16.75
C PRO A 761 23.27 -48.07 15.83
N GLU A 762 23.00 -47.59 14.61
CA GLU A 762 23.99 -47.22 13.61
C GLU A 762 24.86 -46.04 14.07
N GLU A 763 24.25 -45.00 14.67
CA GLU A 763 24.99 -43.85 15.20
C GLU A 763 25.79 -44.24 16.46
N LYS A 764 25.23 -45.10 17.33
CA LYS A 764 25.94 -45.65 18.49
C LYS A 764 27.19 -46.43 18.05
N LEU A 765 27.07 -47.23 16.99
CA LEU A 765 28.18 -47.99 16.43
C LEU A 765 29.25 -47.07 15.81
N LEU A 766 28.85 -46.06 15.02
CA LEU A 766 29.79 -45.11 14.42
C LEU A 766 30.63 -44.38 15.49
N ARG A 767 30.00 -43.94 16.58
CA ARG A 767 30.72 -43.32 17.70
C ARG A 767 31.68 -44.28 18.40
N ALA A 768 31.27 -45.53 18.59
CA ALA A 768 32.13 -46.55 19.16
C ALA A 768 33.37 -46.82 18.29
N ILE A 769 33.22 -46.78 16.96
CA ILE A 769 34.32 -46.95 16.00
C ILE A 769 35.27 -45.76 16.03
N PHE A 770 34.74 -44.53 15.98
CA PHE A 770 35.57 -43.30 15.89
C PHE A 770 36.02 -42.76 17.26
N GLY A 771 35.57 -43.35 18.36
CA GLY A 771 35.88 -42.87 19.72
C GLY A 771 35.30 -41.48 20.03
N GLU A 772 34.33 -41.01 19.23
CA GLU A 772 33.70 -39.71 19.42
C GLU A 772 32.73 -39.76 20.60
N LYS A 773 32.98 -38.92 21.61
CA LYS A 773 32.06 -38.73 22.73
C LYS A 773 30.78 -38.04 22.25
N ALA A 774 29.66 -38.38 22.88
CA ALA A 774 28.44 -37.61 22.74
C ALA A 774 28.71 -36.16 23.13
N ARG A 775 28.49 -35.23 22.21
CA ARG A 775 28.54 -33.80 22.52
C ARG A 775 27.16 -33.36 22.99
N ASP A 776 27.12 -32.64 24.11
CA ASP A 776 25.90 -32.16 24.75
C ASP A 776 25.26 -30.96 24.02
N VAL A 777 25.83 -30.53 22.89
CA VAL A 777 25.41 -29.35 22.15
C VAL A 777 25.22 -29.66 20.67
N ARG A 778 24.27 -28.95 20.04
CA ARG A 778 23.95 -29.02 18.62
C ARG A 778 24.25 -27.69 17.94
N ASP A 779 24.80 -27.74 16.72
CA ASP A 779 24.92 -26.57 15.84
C ASP A 779 23.53 -26.11 15.36
N ASN A 780 23.16 -24.88 15.73
CA ASN A 780 22.00 -24.14 15.24
C ASN A 780 22.42 -22.74 14.77
N SER A 781 23.61 -22.64 14.17
CA SER A 781 24.21 -21.38 13.71
C SER A 781 23.44 -20.72 12.58
N LEU A 782 23.56 -19.40 12.50
CA LEU A 782 23.06 -18.61 11.38
C LEU A 782 24.01 -18.76 10.20
N ARG A 783 23.49 -19.23 9.06
CA ARG A 783 24.25 -19.40 7.82
C ARG A 783 23.66 -18.55 6.70
N VAL A 784 24.51 -18.16 5.75
CA VAL A 784 24.05 -17.47 4.54
C VAL A 784 23.15 -18.41 3.71
N PRO A 785 21.93 -18.00 3.34
CA PRO A 785 21.05 -18.77 2.47
C PRO A 785 21.66 -19.13 1.11
N ASN A 786 21.08 -20.14 0.46
CA ASN A 786 21.52 -20.59 -0.85
C ASN A 786 21.27 -19.51 -1.92
N GLY A 787 22.30 -19.23 -2.73
CA GLY A 787 22.24 -18.26 -3.84
C GLY A 787 22.63 -16.84 -3.44
N GLU A 788 22.74 -16.56 -2.14
CA GLU A 788 23.15 -15.24 -1.64
C GLU A 788 24.66 -15.18 -1.43
N LYS A 789 25.24 -14.04 -1.76
CA LYS A 789 26.66 -13.72 -1.57
C LYS A 789 26.84 -12.23 -1.45
N GLY A 790 27.81 -11.79 -0.66
CA GLY A 790 28.06 -10.37 -0.52
C GLY A 790 29.08 -10.04 0.56
N ARG A 791 29.09 -8.76 0.92
CA ARG A 791 30.01 -8.24 1.93
C ARG A 791 29.24 -7.83 3.18
N VAL A 792 29.75 -8.23 4.34
CA VAL A 792 29.18 -7.80 5.62
C VAL A 792 29.45 -6.30 5.80
N VAL A 793 28.39 -5.50 5.92
CA VAL A 793 28.49 -4.03 6.05
C VAL A 793 28.35 -3.59 7.50
N ASP A 794 27.44 -4.22 8.24
CA ASP A 794 27.13 -3.85 9.62
C ASP A 794 26.76 -5.10 10.43
N VAL A 795 27.12 -5.11 11.70
CA VAL A 795 26.77 -6.17 12.66
C VAL A 795 26.31 -5.51 13.93
N ARG A 796 25.10 -5.85 14.38
CA ARG A 796 24.50 -5.28 15.59
C ARG A 796 24.19 -6.38 16.59
N VAL A 797 24.64 -6.16 17.81
CA VAL A 797 24.45 -7.07 18.93
C VAL A 797 23.62 -6.35 19.98
N PHE A 798 22.50 -6.95 20.39
CA PHE A 798 21.63 -6.46 21.44
C PHE A 798 21.65 -7.46 22.58
N THR A 799 21.90 -7.00 23.80
CA THR A 799 21.95 -7.87 24.98
C THR A 799 21.03 -7.35 26.08
N ARG A 800 20.39 -8.27 26.81
CA ARG A 800 19.54 -7.90 27.94
C ARG A 800 20.32 -7.19 29.05
N GLU A 801 21.59 -7.52 29.20
CA GLU A 801 22.49 -6.91 30.20
C GLU A 801 22.73 -5.42 29.95
N GLN A 802 22.74 -4.99 28.68
CA GLN A 802 22.90 -3.58 28.29
C GLN A 802 21.59 -2.78 28.42
N GLY A 803 20.50 -3.41 28.86
CA GLY A 803 19.20 -2.76 29.03
C GLY A 803 18.41 -2.61 27.74
N ASP A 804 18.75 -3.36 26.69
CA ASP A 804 17.99 -3.39 25.44
C ASP A 804 16.67 -4.17 25.58
N GLU A 805 15.64 -3.70 24.89
CA GLU A 805 14.31 -4.34 24.89
C GLU A 805 14.31 -5.54 23.94
N LEU A 806 14.55 -6.73 24.49
CA LEU A 806 14.52 -8.01 23.76
C LEU A 806 13.19 -8.76 23.93
N PRO A 807 12.82 -9.64 22.97
CA PRO A 807 11.70 -10.56 23.13
C PRO A 807 11.80 -11.37 24.45
N PRO A 808 10.66 -11.75 25.06
CA PRO A 808 10.66 -12.53 26.28
C PRO A 808 11.39 -13.85 26.06
N GLY A 809 12.36 -14.17 26.94
CA GLY A 809 13.18 -15.38 26.84
C GLY A 809 14.43 -15.28 25.96
N ALA A 810 14.61 -14.22 25.18
CA ALA A 810 15.86 -13.97 24.44
C ALA A 810 16.88 -13.25 25.33
N ASN A 811 18.12 -13.77 25.41
CA ASN A 811 19.21 -13.18 26.17
C ASN A 811 20.04 -12.22 25.31
N MET A 812 20.25 -12.59 24.05
CA MET A 812 21.02 -11.83 23.07
C MET A 812 20.40 -12.00 21.67
N VAL A 813 20.44 -10.92 20.88
CA VAL A 813 20.01 -10.92 19.48
C VAL A 813 21.15 -10.34 18.64
N VAL A 814 21.58 -11.07 17.62
CA VAL A 814 22.62 -10.65 16.68
C VAL A 814 22.01 -10.48 15.30
N ARG A 815 22.32 -9.34 14.67
CA ARG A 815 21.85 -8.99 13.34
C ARG A 815 23.05 -8.68 12.45
N VAL A 816 23.07 -9.31 11.28
CA VAL A 816 24.14 -9.16 10.30
C VAL A 816 23.54 -8.59 9.03
N TYR A 817 24.11 -7.48 8.56
CA TYR A 817 23.70 -6.83 7.32
C TYR A 817 24.71 -7.17 6.23
N VAL A 818 24.24 -7.83 5.17
CA VAL A 818 25.06 -8.23 4.02
C VAL A 818 24.64 -7.41 2.82
N ALA A 819 25.58 -6.66 2.24
CA ALA A 819 25.34 -5.93 1.01
C ALA A 819 25.78 -6.74 -0.21
N GLN A 820 24.90 -6.80 -1.20
CA GLN A 820 25.08 -7.48 -2.46
C GLN A 820 25.07 -6.47 -3.60
N LYS A 821 26.02 -6.60 -4.52
CA LYS A 821 26.04 -5.82 -5.77
C LYS A 821 25.39 -6.68 -6.87
N ARG A 822 24.16 -6.33 -7.27
CA ARG A 822 23.39 -7.08 -8.25
C ARG A 822 23.46 -6.40 -9.62
N LYS A 823 24.19 -7.02 -10.54
CA LYS A 823 24.29 -6.58 -11.94
C LYS A 823 23.00 -6.89 -12.69
N ILE A 824 22.89 -6.40 -13.92
CA ILE A 824 21.82 -6.78 -14.84
C ILE A 824 22.13 -8.15 -15.47
N GLN A 825 21.14 -9.02 -15.56
CA GLN A 825 21.30 -10.37 -16.08
C GLN A 825 20.07 -10.89 -16.83
N VAL A 826 20.23 -11.99 -17.56
CA VAL A 826 19.12 -12.66 -18.26
C VAL A 826 18.04 -13.07 -17.24
N GLY A 827 16.79 -12.76 -17.54
CA GLY A 827 15.65 -12.98 -16.64
C GLY A 827 15.25 -11.75 -15.79
N ASP A 828 16.12 -10.74 -15.67
CA ASP A 828 15.72 -9.49 -15.01
C ASP A 828 14.66 -8.75 -15.82
N LYS A 829 13.77 -8.05 -15.12
CA LYS A 829 12.69 -7.28 -15.74
C LYS A 829 13.06 -5.80 -15.90
N MET A 830 12.94 -5.30 -17.12
CA MET A 830 13.08 -3.88 -17.45
C MET A 830 11.75 -3.30 -17.93
N ALA A 831 11.62 -1.98 -17.82
CA ALA A 831 10.48 -1.25 -18.37
C ALA A 831 10.85 0.18 -18.75
N GLY A 832 10.12 0.76 -19.70
CA GLY A 832 10.09 2.21 -19.89
C GLY A 832 8.96 2.86 -19.09
N ARG A 833 8.82 4.19 -19.24
CA ARG A 833 7.77 4.97 -18.56
C ARG A 833 6.36 4.77 -19.16
N HIS A 834 6.28 4.26 -20.38
CA HIS A 834 5.06 4.14 -21.19
C HIS A 834 4.38 2.77 -21.11
N GLY A 835 4.60 2.03 -20.02
CA GLY A 835 4.01 0.70 -19.84
C GLY A 835 4.59 -0.41 -20.73
N ASN A 836 5.67 -0.11 -21.46
CA ASN A 836 6.46 -1.08 -22.22
C ASN A 836 7.39 -1.84 -21.26
N LYS A 837 7.06 -3.11 -20.99
CA LYS A 837 7.79 -3.97 -20.04
C LYS A 837 8.28 -5.22 -20.74
N GLY A 838 9.42 -5.72 -20.30
CA GLY A 838 10.03 -6.90 -20.89
C GLY A 838 11.03 -7.58 -19.98
N ILE A 839 11.33 -8.83 -20.32
CA ILE A 839 12.34 -9.64 -19.63
C ILE A 839 13.56 -9.73 -20.54
N ILE A 840 14.74 -9.60 -19.95
CA ILE A 840 15.98 -9.73 -20.69
C ILE A 840 16.15 -11.19 -21.11
N SER A 841 16.17 -11.43 -22.41
CA SER A 841 16.31 -12.77 -22.98
C SER A 841 17.77 -13.14 -23.25
N ARG A 842 18.55 -12.17 -23.74
CA ARG A 842 19.95 -12.37 -24.10
C ARG A 842 20.75 -11.08 -23.94
N ILE A 843 22.02 -11.27 -23.57
CA ILE A 843 23.04 -10.24 -23.54
C ILE A 843 24.00 -10.54 -24.69
N LEU A 844 24.10 -9.64 -25.67
CA LEU A 844 25.00 -9.80 -26.82
C LEU A 844 26.31 -9.04 -26.61
N PRO A 845 27.43 -9.58 -27.12
CA PRO A 845 28.68 -8.84 -27.25
C PRO A 845 28.50 -7.52 -28.01
N LEU A 846 29.42 -6.57 -27.79
CA LEU A 846 29.30 -5.23 -28.37
C LEU A 846 29.38 -5.25 -29.90
N GLU A 847 30.24 -6.11 -30.44
CA GLU A 847 30.50 -6.30 -31.87
C GLU A 847 29.31 -6.93 -32.62
N ASP A 848 28.48 -7.70 -31.92
CA ASP A 848 27.32 -8.40 -32.47
C ASP A 848 26.08 -7.51 -32.57
N MET A 849 26.07 -6.38 -31.86
CA MET A 849 24.93 -5.47 -31.83
C MET A 849 24.83 -4.68 -33.14
N PRO A 850 23.60 -4.39 -33.62
CA PRO A 850 23.44 -3.44 -34.71
C PRO A 850 24.01 -2.08 -34.30
N TYR A 851 24.69 -1.43 -35.25
CA TYR A 851 25.42 -0.20 -35.01
C TYR A 851 25.02 0.92 -35.97
N LEU A 852 25.24 2.15 -35.52
CA LEU A 852 24.99 3.38 -36.25
C LEU A 852 26.07 3.64 -37.33
N PRO A 853 25.84 4.55 -38.30
CA PRO A 853 26.85 4.89 -39.31
C PRO A 853 28.18 5.39 -38.76
N ASP A 854 28.22 5.87 -37.51
CA ASP A 854 29.45 6.32 -36.84
C ASP A 854 30.17 5.20 -36.06
N GLY A 855 29.71 3.95 -36.16
CA GLY A 855 30.26 2.79 -35.46
C GLY A 855 29.72 2.59 -34.05
N THR A 856 28.82 3.45 -33.56
CA THR A 856 28.25 3.32 -32.21
C THR A 856 27.25 2.15 -32.17
N PRO A 857 27.47 1.12 -31.32
CA PRO A 857 26.52 0.03 -31.17
C PRO A 857 25.28 0.49 -30.39
N VAL A 858 24.12 -0.06 -30.74
CA VAL A 858 22.88 0.10 -29.99
C VAL A 858 23.00 -0.63 -28.65
N ASP A 859 22.38 -0.10 -27.59
CA ASP A 859 22.42 -0.71 -26.27
C ASP A 859 21.29 -1.70 -26.04
N ILE A 860 20.09 -1.41 -26.54
CA ILE A 860 18.89 -2.23 -26.38
C ILE A 860 18.14 -2.33 -27.70
N VAL A 861 17.68 -3.54 -28.06
CA VAL A 861 16.79 -3.73 -29.20
C VAL A 861 15.40 -4.12 -28.72
N LEU A 862 14.41 -3.31 -29.08
CA LEU A 862 12.99 -3.52 -28.75
C LEU A 862 12.20 -3.96 -29.97
N ASN A 863 11.15 -4.73 -29.73
CA ASN A 863 10.25 -5.20 -30.78
C ASN A 863 9.29 -4.07 -31.23
N PRO A 864 9.29 -3.68 -32.51
CA PRO A 864 8.38 -2.64 -33.02
C PRO A 864 6.91 -3.07 -32.99
N LEU A 865 6.60 -4.37 -33.03
CA LEU A 865 5.21 -4.87 -33.08
C LEU A 865 4.43 -4.59 -31.78
N GLY A 866 5.14 -4.42 -30.67
CA GLY A 866 4.55 -4.10 -29.38
C GLY A 866 3.98 -2.69 -29.28
N VAL A 867 4.38 -1.76 -30.17
CA VAL A 867 3.97 -0.34 -30.08
C VAL A 867 2.55 -0.14 -30.62
N PRO A 868 2.19 -0.55 -31.86
CA PRO A 868 0.85 -0.29 -32.39
C PRO A 868 -0.23 -1.12 -31.68
N SER A 869 0.08 -2.36 -31.30
CA SER A 869 -0.89 -3.24 -30.62
C SER A 869 -1.27 -2.74 -29.22
N ARG A 870 -0.43 -1.91 -28.60
CA ARG A 870 -0.62 -1.38 -27.24
C ARG A 870 -0.97 0.09 -27.21
N MET A 871 -0.94 0.77 -28.35
CA MET A 871 -1.28 2.19 -28.48
C MET A 871 -0.50 3.07 -27.48
N ASN A 872 0.79 2.81 -27.30
CA ASN A 872 1.69 3.60 -26.45
C ASN A 872 2.79 4.25 -27.29
N VAL A 873 2.37 5.16 -28.16
CA VAL A 873 3.24 5.83 -29.15
C VAL A 873 4.14 6.86 -28.46
N GLY A 874 3.79 7.31 -27.25
CA GLY A 874 4.60 8.22 -26.44
C GLY A 874 6.06 7.78 -26.30
N GLN A 875 6.32 6.47 -26.20
CA GLN A 875 7.69 5.93 -26.11
C GLN A 875 8.56 6.25 -27.34
N VAL A 876 7.96 6.38 -28.51
CA VAL A 876 8.67 6.71 -29.76
C VAL A 876 8.99 8.20 -29.78
N PHE A 877 8.05 9.05 -29.38
CA PHE A 877 8.30 10.49 -29.25
C PHE A 877 9.36 10.79 -28.18
N GLU A 878 9.31 10.11 -27.03
CA GLU A 878 10.34 10.21 -25.99
C GLU A 878 11.71 9.80 -26.55
N CYS A 879 11.75 8.69 -27.29
CA CYS A 879 12.97 8.14 -27.88
C CYS A 879 13.65 9.13 -28.84
N LEU A 880 12.86 9.74 -29.73
CA LEU A 880 13.32 10.66 -30.75
C LEU A 880 13.67 12.04 -30.18
N LEU A 881 12.86 12.58 -29.26
CA LEU A 881 13.15 13.88 -28.65
C LEU A 881 14.41 13.82 -27.78
N SER A 882 14.60 12.73 -27.03
CA SER A 882 15.82 12.51 -26.27
C SER A 882 17.04 12.36 -27.19
N TRP A 883 16.86 11.79 -28.39
CA TRP A 883 17.94 11.70 -29.37
C TRP A 883 18.36 13.08 -29.90
N ALA A 884 17.40 13.97 -30.17
CA ALA A 884 17.70 15.37 -30.44
C ALA A 884 18.41 16.04 -29.25
N GLY A 885 17.95 15.78 -28.03
CA GLY A 885 18.50 16.36 -26.81
C GLY A 885 19.96 15.98 -26.56
N GLU A 886 20.30 14.71 -26.74
CA GLU A 886 21.68 14.22 -26.64
C GLU A 886 22.62 14.92 -27.63
N ASN A 887 22.19 15.08 -28.89
CA ASN A 887 23.02 15.68 -29.94
C ASN A 887 23.13 17.22 -29.81
N LEU A 888 22.11 17.88 -29.25
CA LEU A 888 22.11 19.32 -28.97
C LEU A 888 22.73 19.68 -27.60
N GLY A 889 22.93 18.70 -26.72
CA GLY A 889 23.29 18.92 -25.32
C GLY A 889 22.16 19.54 -24.49
N TYR A 890 20.90 19.37 -24.92
CA TYR A 890 19.71 19.93 -24.29
C TYR A 890 18.97 18.88 -23.45
N ARG A 891 18.24 19.38 -22.45
CA ARG A 891 17.22 18.60 -21.71
C ARG A 891 15.88 19.27 -21.93
N PHE A 892 14.88 18.47 -22.25
CA PHE A 892 13.54 18.96 -22.56
C PHE A 892 12.60 18.75 -21.39
N LYS A 893 11.79 19.78 -21.14
CA LYS A 893 10.65 19.74 -20.23
C LYS A 893 9.37 19.66 -21.07
N VAL A 894 8.73 18.50 -21.10
CA VAL A 894 7.47 18.24 -21.81
C VAL A 894 6.40 17.97 -20.77
N VAL A 895 5.56 18.97 -20.51
CA VAL A 895 4.38 18.79 -19.66
C VAL A 895 3.33 18.01 -20.46
N PRO A 896 2.70 16.97 -19.89
CA PRO A 896 1.61 16.24 -20.54
C PRO A 896 0.49 17.14 -21.07
N PHE A 897 -0.18 16.68 -22.14
CA PHE A 897 -1.27 17.35 -22.85
C PHE A 897 -0.79 18.59 -23.63
N ASP A 898 0.11 18.38 -24.60
CA ASP A 898 0.73 19.43 -25.41
C ASP A 898 -0.15 19.94 -26.58
N GLU A 899 -1.29 19.30 -26.85
CA GLU A 899 -2.22 19.67 -27.94
C GLU A 899 -2.75 21.12 -27.82
N ARG A 900 -2.64 21.73 -26.64
CA ARG A 900 -2.90 23.16 -26.41
C ARG A 900 -2.10 24.09 -27.34
N TYR A 901 -0.94 23.64 -27.83
CA TYR A 901 -0.07 24.43 -28.72
C TYR A 901 -0.43 24.24 -30.20
N GLY A 902 -1.33 23.30 -30.53
CA GLY A 902 -1.79 23.02 -31.88
C GLY A 902 -1.96 21.53 -32.15
N GLN A 903 -2.63 21.21 -33.26
CA GLN A 903 -2.75 19.84 -33.74
C GLN A 903 -1.37 19.27 -34.11
N GLU A 904 -1.09 18.03 -33.70
CA GLU A 904 0.19 17.33 -33.91
C GLU A 904 1.44 18.08 -33.37
N ALA A 905 1.29 18.89 -32.31
CA ALA A 905 2.37 19.68 -31.72
C ALA A 905 3.60 18.84 -31.35
N SER A 906 3.41 17.64 -30.78
CA SER A 906 4.50 16.73 -30.41
C SER A 906 5.35 16.34 -31.62
N ARG A 907 4.70 16.01 -32.75
CA ARG A 907 5.36 15.60 -33.98
C ARG A 907 6.17 16.74 -34.59
N ALA A 908 5.56 17.92 -34.68
CA ALA A 908 6.24 19.12 -35.20
C ALA A 908 7.47 19.48 -34.36
N THR A 909 7.34 19.42 -33.03
CA THR A 909 8.43 19.69 -32.08
C THR A 909 9.57 18.68 -32.23
N VAL A 910 9.25 17.38 -32.22
CA VAL A 910 10.25 16.30 -32.32
C VAL A 910 11.01 16.39 -33.65
N HIS A 911 10.29 16.52 -34.77
CA HIS A 911 10.92 16.60 -36.09
C HIS A 911 11.74 17.88 -36.24
N GLY A 912 11.22 19.03 -35.80
CA GLY A 912 11.95 20.30 -35.85
C GLY A 912 13.23 20.29 -35.03
N LYS A 913 13.22 19.63 -33.85
CA LYS A 913 14.43 19.50 -33.02
C LYS A 913 15.45 18.51 -33.57
N LEU A 914 15.01 17.44 -34.24
CA LEU A 914 15.90 16.54 -34.96
C LEU A 914 16.54 17.23 -36.18
N ASP A 915 15.77 18.06 -36.89
CA ASP A 915 16.25 18.87 -38.01
C ASP A 915 17.31 19.87 -37.54
N GLN A 916 17.03 20.58 -36.42
CA GLN A 916 18.01 21.45 -35.76
C GLN A 916 19.28 20.69 -35.35
N ALA A 917 19.14 19.49 -34.77
CA ALA A 917 20.27 18.66 -34.36
C ALA A 917 21.12 18.20 -35.56
N ARG A 918 20.49 17.90 -36.70
CA ARG A 918 21.19 17.61 -37.97
C ARG A 918 22.03 18.79 -38.39
N ASP A 919 21.46 20.00 -38.38
CA ASP A 919 22.11 21.21 -38.87
C ASP A 919 23.29 21.63 -37.96
N GLU A 920 23.15 21.51 -36.64
CA GLU A 920 24.21 21.87 -35.69
C GLU A 920 25.36 20.86 -35.65
N THR A 921 25.07 19.56 -35.77
CA THR A 921 26.12 18.51 -35.69
C THR A 921 26.73 18.14 -37.04
N GLY A 922 26.08 18.51 -38.16
CA GLY A 922 26.48 18.12 -39.51
C GLY A 922 26.26 16.64 -39.84
N LYS A 923 25.55 15.88 -38.99
CA LYS A 923 25.27 14.46 -39.20
C LYS A 923 23.98 14.26 -40.00
N GLU A 924 24.09 14.14 -41.33
CA GLU A 924 22.93 13.98 -42.24
C GLU A 924 22.02 12.79 -41.89
N TRP A 925 22.55 11.74 -41.25
CA TRP A 925 21.79 10.55 -40.88
C TRP A 925 20.89 10.73 -39.65
N LEU A 926 21.00 11.84 -38.91
CA LEU A 926 20.14 12.14 -37.75
C LEU A 926 18.68 12.41 -38.15
N PHE A 927 18.47 13.11 -39.27
CA PHE A 927 17.14 13.45 -39.75
C PHE A 927 17.10 13.48 -41.28
N ARG A 928 16.26 12.61 -41.85
CA ARG A 928 15.98 12.56 -43.28
C ARG A 928 14.51 12.86 -43.53
N PRO A 929 14.16 13.86 -44.38
CA PRO A 929 12.77 14.21 -44.67
C PRO A 929 11.94 13.03 -45.21
N GLU A 930 12.55 12.10 -45.95
CA GLU A 930 11.88 10.94 -46.53
C GLU A 930 11.50 9.90 -45.46
N HIS A 931 12.30 9.80 -44.40
CA HIS A 931 12.17 8.83 -43.32
C HIS A 931 12.45 9.51 -41.96
N PRO A 932 11.53 10.35 -41.46
CA PRO A 932 11.76 11.13 -40.26
C PRO A 932 11.94 10.22 -39.04
N GLY A 933 13.00 10.47 -38.26
CA GLY A 933 13.31 9.70 -37.05
C GLY A 933 13.83 8.28 -37.29
N LYS A 934 14.20 7.91 -38.54
CA LYS A 934 14.77 6.60 -38.84
C LYS A 934 16.19 6.72 -39.39
N ILE A 935 17.03 5.79 -39.00
CA ILE A 935 18.47 5.76 -39.30
C ILE A 935 18.80 4.43 -39.97
N VAL A 936 19.69 4.45 -40.97
CA VAL A 936 20.25 3.22 -41.54
C VAL A 936 21.21 2.63 -40.51
N VAL A 937 20.91 1.42 -40.05
CA VAL A 937 21.74 0.65 -39.13
C VAL A 937 22.42 -0.48 -39.90
N TYR A 938 23.54 -0.96 -39.36
CA TYR A 938 24.33 -2.05 -39.92
C TYR A 938 24.30 -3.24 -38.99
N ASP A 939 24.31 -4.44 -39.55
CA ASP A 939 24.42 -5.67 -38.77
C ASP A 939 25.85 -5.83 -38.23
N GLY A 940 25.99 -5.99 -36.91
CA GLY A 940 27.28 -6.18 -36.25
C GLY A 940 28.00 -7.47 -36.68
N ARG A 941 27.25 -8.50 -37.06
CA ARG A 941 27.82 -9.81 -37.42
C ARG A 941 28.34 -9.89 -38.84
N THR A 942 27.60 -9.33 -39.77
CA THR A 942 27.92 -9.39 -41.21
C THR A 942 28.57 -8.11 -41.72
N GLY A 943 28.29 -6.98 -41.09
CA GLY A 943 28.69 -5.64 -41.54
C GLY A 943 27.78 -5.05 -42.63
N GLU A 944 26.75 -5.78 -43.07
CA GLU A 944 25.84 -5.31 -44.12
C GLU A 944 24.79 -4.32 -43.57
N PRO A 945 24.41 -3.28 -44.34
CA PRO A 945 23.32 -2.39 -43.95
C PRO A 945 21.97 -3.11 -44.05
N PHE A 946 21.06 -2.80 -43.13
CA PHE A 946 19.68 -3.30 -43.21
C PHE A 946 18.91 -2.67 -44.38
N ASP A 947 18.04 -3.46 -45.03
CA ASP A 947 17.25 -3.05 -46.20
C ASP A 947 16.38 -1.80 -45.97
N ARG A 948 15.89 -1.61 -44.74
CA ARG A 948 15.03 -0.48 -44.36
C ARG A 948 15.61 0.25 -43.14
N PRO A 949 15.53 1.58 -43.10
CA PRO A 949 15.99 2.34 -41.95
C PRO A 949 15.09 2.05 -40.73
N VAL A 950 15.73 2.03 -39.57
CA VAL A 950 15.14 1.63 -38.28
C VAL A 950 14.98 2.88 -37.40
N THR A 951 13.93 2.92 -36.59
CA THR A 951 13.78 3.97 -35.58
C THR A 951 14.81 3.74 -34.48
N VAL A 952 15.74 4.68 -34.32
CA VAL A 952 16.81 4.64 -33.31
C VAL A 952 16.84 5.96 -32.56
N GLY A 953 17.01 5.91 -31.25
CA GLY A 953 17.10 7.09 -30.40
C GLY A 953 17.38 6.74 -28.95
N LYS A 954 17.25 7.71 -28.04
CA LYS A 954 17.54 7.52 -26.61
C LYS A 954 16.25 7.35 -25.83
N ALA A 955 16.03 6.22 -25.17
CA ALA A 955 14.85 6.03 -24.31
C ALA A 955 15.24 5.98 -22.83
N TYR A 956 14.40 6.50 -21.95
CA TYR A 956 14.62 6.39 -20.50
C TYR A 956 14.12 5.05 -19.97
N MET A 957 15.05 4.14 -19.68
CA MET A 957 14.75 2.75 -19.32
C MET A 957 15.08 2.47 -17.85
N LEU A 958 14.18 1.71 -17.19
CA LEU A 958 14.15 1.43 -15.76
C LEU A 958 14.49 -0.04 -15.50
N LYS A 959 15.25 -0.32 -14.42
CA LYS A 959 15.41 -1.67 -13.85
C LYS A 959 14.39 -1.86 -12.74
N LEU A 960 13.52 -2.87 -12.85
CA LEU A 960 12.49 -3.13 -11.84
C LEU A 960 13.00 -4.07 -10.75
N VAL A 961 12.36 -4.04 -9.57
CA VAL A 961 12.67 -4.90 -8.41
C VAL A 961 12.38 -6.40 -8.65
N HIS A 962 11.86 -6.75 -9.81
CA HIS A 962 11.61 -8.12 -10.21
C HIS A 962 12.88 -8.74 -10.82
N LEU A 963 13.81 -9.10 -9.94
CA LEU A 963 15.08 -9.72 -10.30
C LEU A 963 14.95 -11.25 -10.38
N VAL A 964 15.74 -11.86 -11.27
CA VAL A 964 15.73 -13.33 -11.42
C VAL A 964 16.25 -14.03 -10.16
N ASP A 965 17.26 -13.48 -9.50
CA ASP A 965 17.84 -14.06 -8.27
C ASP A 965 16.80 -14.20 -7.15
N ASP A 966 15.83 -13.29 -7.08
CA ASP A 966 14.76 -13.32 -6.09
C ASP A 966 13.69 -14.38 -6.42
N LYS A 967 13.52 -14.69 -7.71
CA LYS A 967 12.45 -15.56 -8.21
C LYS A 967 12.90 -16.99 -8.51
N ILE A 968 14.18 -17.21 -8.83
CA ILE A 968 14.71 -18.54 -9.06
C ILE A 968 14.59 -19.33 -7.76
N HIS A 969 13.97 -20.50 -7.87
CA HIS A 969 13.74 -21.39 -6.74
C HIS A 969 13.67 -22.83 -7.22
N ALA A 970 14.46 -23.70 -6.60
CA ALA A 970 14.50 -25.11 -6.89
C ALA A 970 14.54 -25.91 -5.58
N ARG A 971 13.95 -27.10 -5.60
CA ARG A 971 13.91 -28.03 -4.47
C ARG A 971 14.04 -29.45 -4.98
N SER A 972 14.96 -30.20 -4.39
CA SER A 972 14.99 -31.66 -4.48
C SER A 972 14.22 -32.26 -3.29
N THR A 973 14.81 -32.16 -2.09
CA THR A 973 14.21 -32.50 -0.80
C THR A 973 14.20 -31.28 0.10
N GLY A 974 13.38 -31.28 1.14
CA GLY A 974 13.31 -30.15 2.05
C GLY A 974 12.40 -30.41 3.24
N PRO A 975 12.05 -29.37 4.00
CA PRO A 975 11.14 -29.51 5.13
C PRO A 975 9.71 -29.86 4.66
N TYR A 976 8.98 -30.53 5.56
CA TYR A 976 7.61 -30.98 5.38
C TYR A 976 6.72 -30.44 6.50
N SER A 977 5.44 -30.26 6.20
CA SER A 977 4.41 -29.92 7.16
C SER A 977 4.27 -31.01 8.21
N LEU A 978 4.17 -30.63 9.48
CA LEU A 978 3.99 -31.59 10.57
C LEU A 978 2.65 -32.31 10.51
N VAL A 979 1.61 -31.64 10.01
CA VAL A 979 0.24 -32.17 9.98
C VAL A 979 -0.01 -32.96 8.70
N THR A 980 0.18 -32.33 7.54
CA THR A 980 -0.17 -32.93 6.25
C THR A 980 0.95 -33.77 5.64
N GLN A 981 2.16 -33.73 6.20
CA GLN A 981 3.38 -34.37 5.65
C GLN A 981 3.77 -33.94 4.24
N GLN A 982 3.11 -32.92 3.68
CA GLN A 982 3.42 -32.33 2.38
C GLN A 982 4.65 -31.43 2.45
N PRO A 983 5.37 -31.24 1.34
CA PRO A 983 6.38 -30.19 1.21
C PRO A 983 5.86 -28.84 1.71
N LEU A 984 6.66 -28.12 2.50
CA LEU A 984 6.34 -26.73 2.85
C LEU A 984 6.23 -25.85 1.60
N GLY A 985 5.54 -24.73 1.67
CA GLY A 985 5.39 -23.78 0.57
C GLY A 985 6.35 -22.59 0.66
N GLY A 986 6.80 -22.09 -0.49
CA GLY A 986 7.53 -20.82 -0.60
C GLY A 986 9.06 -20.91 -0.50
N LYS A 987 9.75 -19.98 -1.19
CA LYS A 987 11.22 -19.93 -1.30
C LYS A 987 11.93 -19.85 0.05
N ALA A 988 11.45 -19.00 0.96
CA ALA A 988 12.06 -18.78 2.27
C ALA A 988 12.13 -20.05 3.15
N GLN A 989 11.23 -21.02 2.92
CA GLN A 989 11.19 -22.29 3.65
C GLN A 989 11.81 -23.45 2.85
N GLN A 990 12.48 -23.17 1.73
CA GLN A 990 12.91 -24.19 0.75
C GLN A 990 11.71 -25.08 0.34
N GLY A 991 10.58 -24.44 0.08
CA GLY A 991 9.30 -25.10 -0.19
C GLY A 991 9.20 -25.76 -1.56
N GLY A 992 8.22 -26.65 -1.74
CA GLY A 992 7.88 -27.24 -3.04
C GLY A 992 6.99 -26.32 -3.88
N GLN A 993 6.85 -26.66 -5.16
CA GLN A 993 5.85 -26.05 -6.03
C GLN A 993 4.49 -26.69 -5.81
N ARG A 994 3.42 -25.90 -5.93
CA ARG A 994 2.05 -26.41 -5.82
C ARG A 994 1.63 -27.01 -7.15
N PHE A 995 1.44 -28.33 -7.18
CA PHE A 995 0.72 -29.02 -8.25
C PHE A 995 -0.77 -29.00 -7.92
N GLY A 996 -1.54 -28.17 -8.63
CA GLY A 996 -2.93 -27.88 -8.34
C GLY A 996 -3.92 -28.74 -9.12
N GLU A 997 -5.19 -28.44 -8.93
CA GLU A 997 -6.31 -29.16 -9.55
C GLU A 997 -6.29 -29.07 -11.09
N MET A 998 -6.01 -27.89 -11.64
CA MET A 998 -5.96 -27.72 -13.10
C MET A 998 -4.80 -28.48 -13.73
N GLU A 999 -3.66 -28.59 -13.03
CA GLU A 999 -2.53 -29.38 -13.51
C GLU A 999 -2.80 -30.90 -13.43
N VAL A 1000 -3.59 -31.35 -12.44
CA VAL A 1000 -4.09 -32.73 -12.37
C VAL A 1000 -4.94 -33.05 -13.59
N TRP A 1001 -5.93 -32.21 -13.92
CA TRP A 1001 -6.79 -32.40 -15.09
C TRP A 1001 -5.99 -32.48 -16.40
N ALA A 1002 -4.91 -31.69 -16.51
CA ALA A 1002 -4.04 -31.74 -17.67
C ALA A 1002 -3.39 -33.14 -17.81
N LEU A 1003 -2.84 -33.71 -16.73
CA LEU A 1003 -2.25 -35.05 -16.78
C LEU A 1003 -3.28 -36.16 -17.00
N GLU A 1004 -4.48 -36.02 -16.44
CA GLU A 1004 -5.60 -36.93 -16.70
C GLU A 1004 -5.99 -36.92 -18.19
N ALA A 1005 -6.06 -35.74 -18.80
CA ALA A 1005 -6.36 -35.59 -20.23
C ALA A 1005 -5.29 -36.22 -21.13
N PHE A 1006 -4.02 -36.16 -20.73
CA PHE A 1006 -2.93 -36.87 -21.42
C PHE A 1006 -2.91 -38.39 -21.17
N GLY A 1007 -3.69 -38.90 -20.21
CA GLY A 1007 -3.62 -40.30 -19.78
C GLY A 1007 -2.33 -40.64 -19.01
N ALA A 1008 -1.62 -39.64 -18.47
CA ALA A 1008 -0.34 -39.81 -17.77
C ALA A 1008 -0.53 -40.29 -16.32
N ALA A 1009 -1.21 -41.43 -16.15
CA ALA A 1009 -1.64 -41.95 -14.85
C ALA A 1009 -0.48 -42.19 -13.87
N TYR A 1010 0.66 -42.71 -14.34
CA TYR A 1010 1.83 -42.98 -13.49
C TYR A 1010 2.51 -41.70 -13.01
N THR A 1011 2.67 -40.69 -13.89
CA THR A 1011 3.23 -39.38 -13.53
C THR A 1011 2.35 -38.69 -12.50
N LEU A 1012 1.03 -38.75 -12.70
CA LEU A 1012 0.06 -38.20 -11.75
C LEU A 1012 0.14 -38.93 -10.40
N GLN A 1013 0.17 -40.26 -10.41
CA GLN A 1013 0.30 -41.05 -9.19
C GLN A 1013 1.57 -40.71 -8.43
N GLU A 1014 2.72 -40.62 -9.11
CA GLU A 1014 4.01 -40.27 -8.50
C GLU A 1014 3.98 -38.87 -7.85
N LEU A 1015 3.42 -37.87 -8.55
CA LEU A 1015 3.31 -36.49 -8.07
C LEU A 1015 2.42 -36.37 -6.82
N LEU A 1016 1.32 -37.12 -6.77
CA LEU A 1016 0.37 -37.11 -5.66
C LEU A 1016 0.82 -37.93 -4.45
N THR A 1017 1.83 -38.81 -4.59
CA THR A 1017 2.25 -39.75 -3.53
C THR A 1017 3.72 -39.52 -3.12
N VAL A 1018 4.65 -40.18 -3.81
CA VAL A 1018 6.09 -40.27 -3.50
C VAL A 1018 6.76 -38.89 -3.49
N LYS A 1019 6.31 -37.96 -4.33
CA LYS A 1019 6.83 -36.57 -4.37
C LYS A 1019 6.11 -35.62 -3.40
N SER A 1020 5.07 -36.09 -2.72
CA SER A 1020 4.21 -35.29 -1.84
C SER A 1020 4.26 -35.84 -0.40
N ASP A 1021 3.27 -36.64 0.00
CA ASP A 1021 2.96 -36.97 1.39
C ASP A 1021 3.11 -38.46 1.73
N ASP A 1022 3.54 -39.30 0.79
CA ASP A 1022 3.91 -40.69 1.11
C ASP A 1022 5.26 -40.73 1.86
N MET A 1023 5.18 -40.82 3.18
CA MET A 1023 6.35 -40.75 4.07
C MET A 1023 7.38 -41.86 3.84
N GLN A 1024 6.91 -43.08 3.58
CA GLN A 1024 7.79 -44.23 3.36
C GLN A 1024 8.26 -44.24 1.91
N GLY A 1025 7.34 -44.08 0.96
CA GLY A 1025 7.64 -44.10 -0.46
C GLY A 1025 8.66 -43.04 -0.86
N ARG A 1026 8.61 -41.83 -0.29
CA ARG A 1026 9.61 -40.77 -0.59
C ARG A 1026 11.03 -41.15 -0.19
N ASN A 1027 11.21 -41.78 0.98
CA ASN A 1027 12.52 -42.20 1.47
C ASN A 1027 13.06 -43.39 0.68
N GLU A 1028 12.19 -44.35 0.37
CA GLU A 1028 12.55 -45.49 -0.46
C GLU A 1028 12.89 -45.08 -1.90
N ALA A 1029 12.13 -44.14 -2.47
CA ALA A 1029 12.40 -43.60 -3.80
C ALA A 1029 13.74 -42.84 -3.84
N LEU A 1030 14.02 -42.00 -2.83
CA LEU A 1030 15.32 -41.34 -2.73
C LEU A 1030 16.46 -42.36 -2.64
N ASN A 1031 16.31 -43.38 -1.78
CA ASN A 1031 17.29 -44.46 -1.66
C ASN A 1031 17.45 -45.26 -2.96
N ALA A 1032 16.37 -45.49 -3.69
CA ALA A 1032 16.41 -46.18 -4.98
C ALA A 1032 17.17 -45.35 -6.01
N ILE A 1033 16.89 -44.04 -6.12
CA ILE A 1033 17.58 -43.11 -7.01
C ILE A 1033 19.09 -43.09 -6.71
N VAL A 1034 19.48 -42.93 -5.43
CA VAL A 1034 20.89 -42.92 -5.02
C VAL A 1034 21.59 -44.25 -5.33
N LYS A 1035 20.87 -45.38 -5.24
CA LYS A 1035 21.41 -46.71 -5.54
C LYS A 1035 21.31 -47.11 -7.01
N GLY A 1036 20.77 -46.25 -7.89
CA GLY A 1036 20.48 -46.59 -9.29
C GLY A 1036 19.47 -47.74 -9.45
N LYS A 1037 18.61 -47.95 -8.45
CA LYS A 1037 17.52 -48.93 -8.47
C LYS A 1037 16.24 -48.27 -8.94
N ALA A 1038 15.29 -49.10 -9.33
CA ALA A 1038 13.98 -48.62 -9.72
C ALA A 1038 13.15 -48.08 -8.55
N ILE A 1039 12.29 -47.12 -8.88
CA ILE A 1039 11.37 -46.50 -7.93
C ILE A 1039 10.35 -47.54 -7.45
N PRO A 1040 10.16 -47.70 -6.14
CA PRO A 1040 9.18 -48.63 -5.58
C PRO A 1040 7.74 -48.22 -5.89
N ARG A 1041 6.80 -49.14 -5.70
CA ARG A 1041 5.37 -48.82 -5.90
C ARG A 1041 4.88 -47.82 -4.84
N PRO A 1042 4.18 -46.74 -5.24
CA PRO A 1042 3.63 -45.77 -4.30
C PRO A 1042 2.75 -46.36 -3.20
N GLY A 1043 2.86 -45.76 -2.02
CA GLY A 1043 2.03 -45.97 -0.84
C GLY A 1043 0.69 -45.25 -0.90
N THR A 1044 0.00 -45.26 0.24
CA THR A 1044 -1.19 -44.43 0.45
C THR A 1044 -0.78 -43.04 0.91
N PRO A 1045 -1.33 -41.97 0.32
CA PRO A 1045 -1.10 -40.59 0.78
C PRO A 1045 -1.45 -40.42 2.27
N GLU A 1046 -0.62 -39.67 2.99
CA GLU A 1046 -0.89 -39.37 4.40
C GLU A 1046 -2.11 -38.44 4.56
N SER A 1047 -2.34 -37.52 3.62
CA SER A 1047 -3.53 -36.67 3.60
C SER A 1047 -4.84 -37.47 3.58
N PHE A 1048 -4.88 -38.60 2.87
CA PHE A 1048 -6.03 -39.50 2.85
C PHE A 1048 -6.27 -40.17 4.20
N LYS A 1049 -5.20 -40.59 4.88
CA LYS A 1049 -5.29 -41.13 6.25
C LYS A 1049 -5.81 -40.09 7.24
N VAL A 1050 -5.32 -38.86 7.15
CA VAL A 1050 -5.79 -37.74 7.99
C VAL A 1050 -7.29 -37.49 7.75
N LEU A 1051 -7.73 -37.44 6.49
CA LEU A 1051 -9.15 -37.29 6.15
C LEU A 1051 -10.02 -38.38 6.78
N MET A 1052 -9.59 -39.65 6.70
CA MET A 1052 -10.32 -40.75 7.34
C MET A 1052 -10.46 -40.54 8.86
N ARG A 1053 -9.39 -40.08 9.53
CA ARG A 1053 -9.43 -39.80 10.97
C ARG A 1053 -10.32 -38.60 11.31
N GLU A 1054 -10.32 -37.56 10.48
CA GLU A 1054 -11.21 -36.41 10.65
C GLU A 1054 -12.68 -36.83 10.52
N LEU A 1055 -13.03 -37.64 9.54
CA LEU A 1055 -14.39 -38.16 9.38
C LEU A 1055 -14.79 -39.08 10.55
N GLN A 1056 -13.91 -39.97 11.00
CA GLN A 1056 -14.12 -40.78 12.20
C GLN A 1056 -14.33 -39.92 13.46
N SER A 1057 -13.61 -38.80 13.59
CA SER A 1057 -13.78 -37.87 14.71
C SER A 1057 -15.14 -37.17 14.73
N LEU A 1058 -15.82 -37.09 13.60
CA LEU A 1058 -17.20 -36.60 13.48
C LEU A 1058 -18.25 -37.66 13.85
N GLY A 1059 -17.82 -38.87 14.23
CA GLY A 1059 -18.71 -40.00 14.53
C GLY A 1059 -19.16 -40.77 13.29
N LEU A 1060 -18.48 -40.61 12.14
CA LEU A 1060 -18.73 -41.39 10.94
C LEU A 1060 -17.84 -42.64 10.94
N ASP A 1061 -18.44 -43.83 10.97
CA ASP A 1061 -17.68 -45.08 10.89
C ASP A 1061 -17.25 -45.35 9.45
N ILE A 1062 -15.97 -45.10 9.15
CA ILE A 1062 -15.38 -45.25 7.82
C ILE A 1062 -14.19 -46.20 7.90
N ALA A 1063 -14.26 -47.28 7.13
CA ALA A 1063 -13.24 -48.31 7.04
C ALA A 1063 -12.97 -48.68 5.57
N VAL A 1064 -11.76 -49.19 5.29
CA VAL A 1064 -11.38 -49.66 3.95
C VAL A 1064 -11.44 -51.18 3.92
N HIS A 1065 -12.16 -51.76 2.96
CA HIS A 1065 -12.28 -53.20 2.81
C HIS A 1065 -11.53 -53.69 1.58
N LYS A 1066 -10.80 -54.80 1.72
CA LYS A 1066 -10.27 -55.57 0.61
C LYS A 1066 -11.24 -56.72 0.31
N VAL A 1067 -11.61 -56.83 -0.96
CA VAL A 1067 -12.44 -57.94 -1.46
C VAL A 1067 -11.50 -59.10 -1.78
N GLU A 1068 -11.54 -60.18 -1.00
CA GLU A 1068 -10.81 -61.41 -1.29
C GLU A 1068 -11.76 -62.43 -1.92
N THR A 1069 -11.42 -62.90 -3.12
CA THR A 1069 -12.16 -63.99 -3.79
C THR A 1069 -11.52 -65.32 -3.38
N GLN A 1070 -12.27 -66.17 -2.69
CA GLN A 1070 -11.81 -67.52 -2.36
C GLN A 1070 -11.83 -68.42 -3.61
N GLU A 1071 -11.10 -69.54 -3.57
CA GLU A 1071 -11.03 -70.51 -4.68
C GLU A 1071 -12.42 -71.08 -5.07
N ASP A 1072 -13.38 -71.06 -4.15
CA ASP A 1072 -14.78 -71.47 -4.36
C ASP A 1072 -15.65 -70.38 -5.04
N GLY A 1073 -15.07 -69.24 -5.43
CA GLY A 1073 -15.78 -68.14 -6.11
C GLY A 1073 -16.59 -67.23 -5.19
N SER A 1074 -16.55 -67.42 -3.86
CA SER A 1074 -17.19 -66.53 -2.88
C SER A 1074 -16.29 -65.35 -2.51
N THR A 1075 -16.86 -64.15 -2.41
CA THR A 1075 -16.17 -62.92 -2.02
C THR A 1075 -16.34 -62.64 -0.53
N ARG A 1076 -15.23 -62.44 0.20
CA ARG A 1076 -15.22 -62.02 1.61
C ARG A 1076 -14.60 -60.65 1.73
N ASP A 1077 -15.31 -59.75 2.42
CA ASP A 1077 -14.80 -58.41 2.74
C ASP A 1077 -13.99 -58.46 4.02
N VAL A 1078 -12.71 -58.11 3.92
CA VAL A 1078 -11.80 -58.02 5.06
C VAL A 1078 -11.43 -56.56 5.25
N GLU A 1079 -11.70 -56.02 6.43
CA GLU A 1079 -11.28 -54.67 6.79
C GLU A 1079 -9.74 -54.60 6.78
N VAL A 1080 -9.20 -53.63 6.05
CA VAL A 1080 -7.78 -53.32 5.96
C VAL A 1080 -7.49 -52.11 6.82
N ASP A 1081 -6.67 -52.31 7.84
CA ASP A 1081 -6.12 -51.20 8.59
C ASP A 1081 -5.02 -50.50 7.76
N LEU A 1082 -5.38 -49.36 7.16
CA LEU A 1082 -4.44 -48.49 6.44
C LEU A 1082 -3.39 -47.82 7.34
N MET A 1083 -3.54 -47.96 8.66
CA MET A 1083 -2.71 -47.33 9.68
C MET A 1083 -1.69 -48.31 10.27
N ALA A 1084 -1.85 -49.61 10.02
CA ALA A 1084 -0.85 -50.61 10.34
C ALA A 1084 0.25 -50.59 9.28
N ASP A 1085 1.48 -50.33 9.71
CA ASP A 1085 2.67 -50.51 8.86
C ASP A 1085 2.80 -51.98 8.51
N VAL A 1086 2.31 -52.37 7.33
CA VAL A 1086 2.52 -53.72 6.81
C VAL A 1086 3.98 -53.79 6.35
N GLY A 1087 4.87 -54.12 7.29
CA GLY A 1087 6.27 -54.41 7.05
C GLY A 1087 6.39 -55.58 6.07
N GLY A 1088 6.51 -55.27 4.78
CA GLY A 1088 6.67 -56.29 3.75
C GLY A 1088 6.07 -55.98 2.38
N ARG A 1089 6.18 -54.77 1.86
CA ARG A 1089 6.04 -54.59 0.39
C ARG A 1089 7.34 -55.06 -0.27
N ARG A 1090 7.40 -56.34 -0.65
CA ARG A 1090 8.49 -56.87 -1.50
C ARG A 1090 8.54 -56.03 -2.78
N THR A 1091 9.65 -55.36 -3.03
CA THR A 1091 10.01 -54.89 -4.37
C THR A 1091 9.94 -56.10 -5.31
N PRO A 1092 9.13 -56.07 -6.40
CA PRO A 1092 9.13 -57.16 -7.35
C PRO A 1092 10.56 -57.37 -7.89
N SER A 1093 10.98 -58.63 -8.02
CA SER A 1093 12.33 -58.99 -8.51
C SER A 1093 12.55 -58.61 -9.97
N LYS A 1094 11.46 -58.32 -10.70
CA LYS A 1094 11.49 -57.79 -12.04
C LYS A 1094 10.87 -56.39 -12.11
N PRO A 1095 11.46 -55.51 -12.92
CA PRO A 1095 10.80 -54.29 -13.31
C PRO A 1095 9.43 -54.58 -13.93
N THR A 1096 8.42 -53.73 -13.65
CA THR A 1096 7.15 -53.79 -14.40
C THR A 1096 7.28 -53.10 -15.78
N TYR A 1097 8.46 -52.58 -16.06
CA TYR A 1097 8.91 -52.04 -17.34
C TYR A 1097 9.70 -53.14 -18.04
N GLU A 1098 9.15 -53.73 -19.10
CA GLU A 1098 10.02 -54.13 -20.21
C GLU A 1098 10.58 -52.82 -20.76
N SER A 1099 11.77 -52.44 -20.31
CA SER A 1099 12.54 -51.42 -20.99
C SER A 1099 12.92 -52.03 -22.33
N LEU A 1100 12.27 -51.59 -23.42
CA LEU A 1100 12.78 -51.80 -24.77
C LEU A 1100 14.24 -51.34 -24.75
N THR A 1101 15.14 -52.30 -24.78
CA THR A 1101 16.56 -52.02 -24.92
C THR A 1101 16.80 -51.55 -26.34
N ARG A 1102 17.88 -50.81 -26.55
CA ARG A 1102 18.25 -50.34 -27.90
C ARG A 1102 18.53 -51.50 -28.87
N GLU A 1103 18.70 -52.71 -28.35
CA GLU A 1103 18.82 -53.95 -29.12
C GLU A 1103 17.45 -54.41 -29.66
N ASP A 1104 16.36 -54.25 -28.89
CA ASP A 1104 15.00 -54.63 -29.30
C ASP A 1104 14.44 -53.74 -30.42
N LEU A 1105 14.94 -52.51 -30.57
CA LEU A 1105 14.56 -51.59 -31.66
C LEU A 1105 15.30 -51.87 -32.98
N VAL A 1106 16.38 -52.65 -32.96
CA VAL A 1106 17.14 -53.00 -34.18
C VAL A 1106 16.53 -54.23 -34.86
N GLU A 1107 15.85 -55.11 -34.11
CA GLU A 1107 15.17 -56.28 -34.68
C GLU A 1107 13.87 -55.93 -35.44
N GLU A 1108 13.31 -54.71 -35.30
CA GLU A 1108 12.13 -54.27 -36.07
C GLU A 1108 12.47 -53.57 -37.40
N GLU A 1109 13.75 -53.36 -37.73
CA GLU A 1109 14.21 -52.72 -38.98
C GLU A 1109 14.94 -53.66 -39.98
N GLU A 1110 14.93 -54.99 -39.79
CA GLU A 1110 15.35 -56.00 -40.81
C GLU A 1110 14.19 -56.75 -41.48
#